data_AF-A0A945SAD6-F1
#
_entry.id   AF-A0A945SAD6-F1
#
_cell.length_a   1.000
_cell.length_b   1.000
_cell.length_c   1.000
_cell.angle_alpha   90.00
_cell.angle_beta   90.00
_cell.angle_gamma   90.00
#
_symmetry.space_group_name_H-M   'P 1'
#
loop_
_entity.id
_entity.type
_entity.pdbx_description
1 polymer ?
#
loop_
_entity_poly.entity_id
_entity_poly.type
_entity_poly.pdbx_seq_one_letter_code
_entity_poly.pdbx_strand_id
1 'polypeptide(L)'
;MREVLKALHRTLHAPMDHITVKHYTGHACERTAAYEAAHVPQWHECLLRYTRPGERLLEIGCGSGRDASFLLGHDRDVVATDASEGMIRAARDLHPQLAQHLVHTPFPFPEAHDLSKQTFDGIYAAAVIMHIPDEELFEFAFQIKSLLRPGGTVLLSFSTNRPCLSDNRDQTGRLFLERSPGEIQLLFERLGFRLLEQRRSDDVMDRGIIWHTLALKATEGTGRGPVDQIETVINRDKKDATYKLALLRALCDIAQTEYRQALWGVDDTVSVPLGLVAEKWLLYYWPIVEADLEHSGEGVAIPQKRGLEINKPIGFRGELRSLISHCHTGRGGLDTFHCDFRQGVLSAETATRADTALNKIAEKIVAGPVKYSGGAINDKRRFFWHDGAITRKRRCGSSLGLLTALGRIHMRGEIWRELVLVGHWISEAIILRWAELTHEISQRRVSVADVVARLLVVPGTGRDQRRVRSLYRGLPDLRCVWTEATIGPRQKFEVDHVIPFSLWHNNDLWNLMPATATANNAKRDRLISRERLLSSRDLIIDYWKTARADIPERFDYELRRSLLGAPCPSHGWELPAFGALTEAVEMLASQRGIQRWPEPNRNDATRQGRAGDGTAAPEQDSVRDAAGPDEPSGKPARSEWRLLTWDEVRGTEFMTALPLMADLAAGRPYDGFVSRTLEADTWVRVPKRYISSTNFVVRVDGDSMERTLFDGDYVVCEWHRTPRESGQVVIMGAFDSGGTGGEFALKRFGESETHWLFHSDNPEHGDAPPLPKTDVPAHPILGIAVYNLTQGCPIR
;
A
#
# COMPACT_ATOMS: atom_id res chain seq x y z
N MET A 1 -48.28 28.72 -19.88
CA MET A 1 -47.60 27.46 -19.50
C MET A 1 -46.15 27.38 -19.98
N ARG A 2 -45.82 27.54 -21.28
CA ARG A 2 -44.42 27.60 -21.77
C ARG A 2 -43.59 28.75 -21.19
N GLU A 3 -44.16 29.94 -21.08
CA GLU A 3 -43.47 31.09 -20.45
C GLU A 3 -43.35 30.94 -18.93
N VAL A 4 -44.31 30.27 -18.29
CA VAL A 4 -44.25 29.91 -16.86
C VAL A 4 -43.20 28.82 -16.62
N LEU A 5 -43.08 27.83 -17.52
CA LEU A 5 -42.03 26.81 -17.50
C LEU A 5 -40.65 27.39 -17.80
N LYS A 6 -40.52 28.37 -18.71
CA LYS A 6 -39.27 29.10 -18.92
C LYS A 6 -38.92 29.98 -17.72
N ALA A 7 -39.89 30.61 -17.07
CA ALA A 7 -39.68 31.35 -15.83
C ALA A 7 -39.25 30.40 -14.70
N LEU A 8 -39.93 29.26 -14.52
CA LEU A 8 -39.53 28.20 -13.58
C LEU A 8 -38.13 27.64 -13.89
N HIS A 9 -37.79 27.39 -15.15
CA HIS A 9 -36.47 26.92 -15.56
C HIS A 9 -35.37 27.97 -15.36
N ARG A 10 -35.68 29.26 -15.49
CA ARG A 10 -34.78 30.37 -15.12
C ARG A 10 -34.66 30.58 -13.61
N THR A 11 -35.63 30.11 -12.83
CA THR A 11 -35.65 30.27 -11.36
C THR A 11 -35.10 29.02 -10.65
N LEU A 12 -35.07 27.86 -11.31
CA LEU A 12 -34.59 26.57 -10.78
C LEU A 12 -33.08 26.30 -11.03
N HIS A 13 -32.39 27.17 -11.77
CA HIS A 13 -30.96 27.05 -12.09
C HIS A 13 -30.29 28.42 -12.10
N ALA A 14 -30.40 29.18 -11.01
CA ALA A 14 -29.51 30.31 -10.80
C ALA A 14 -28.22 29.75 -10.16
N PRO A 15 -27.08 29.67 -10.88
CA PRO A 15 -25.84 29.23 -10.26
C PRO A 15 -25.50 30.19 -9.10
N MET A 16 -25.24 29.63 -7.92
CA MET A 16 -25.05 30.32 -6.62
C MET A 16 -26.34 30.74 -5.89
N ASP A 17 -26.26 30.76 -4.55
CA ASP A 17 -27.33 31.28 -3.68
C ASP A 17 -27.60 32.79 -3.90
N HIS A 18 -28.76 33.10 -4.45
CA HIS A 18 -29.14 34.47 -4.81
C HIS A 18 -29.14 35.46 -3.63
N ILE A 19 -29.49 35.02 -2.41
CA ILE A 19 -29.49 35.86 -1.21
C ILE A 19 -28.06 36.27 -0.86
N THR A 20 -27.13 35.32 -0.92
CA THR A 20 -25.71 35.54 -0.69
C THR A 20 -25.11 36.50 -1.70
N VAL A 21 -25.39 36.31 -3.00
CA VAL A 21 -24.91 37.22 -4.07
C VAL A 21 -25.47 38.64 -3.89
N LYS A 22 -26.76 38.76 -3.53
CA LYS A 22 -27.38 40.06 -3.25
C LYS A 22 -26.74 40.75 -2.04
N HIS A 23 -26.39 40.00 -0.99
CA HIS A 23 -25.68 40.55 0.17
C HIS A 23 -24.34 41.18 -0.25
N TYR A 24 -23.49 40.42 -0.97
CA TYR A 24 -22.18 40.92 -1.41
C TYR A 24 -22.32 42.12 -2.37
N THR A 25 -23.33 42.12 -3.23
CA THR A 25 -23.60 43.25 -4.13
C THR A 25 -23.98 44.53 -3.38
N GLY A 26 -24.79 44.42 -2.32
CA GLY A 26 -25.20 45.57 -1.51
C GLY A 26 -24.14 46.10 -0.54
N HIS A 27 -23.17 45.26 -0.14
CA HIS A 27 -22.16 45.58 0.88
C HIS A 27 -20.73 45.57 0.33
N ALA A 28 -20.56 45.68 -1.00
CA ALA A 28 -19.26 45.52 -1.65
C ALA A 28 -18.17 46.41 -1.05
N CYS A 29 -18.45 47.71 -0.85
CA CYS A 29 -17.48 48.68 -0.32
C CYS A 29 -16.95 48.30 1.08
N GLU A 30 -17.83 47.91 2.00
CA GLU A 30 -17.44 47.48 3.35
C GLU A 30 -16.64 46.18 3.31
N ARG A 31 -17.09 45.21 2.49
CA ARG A 31 -16.46 43.89 2.40
C ARG A 31 -15.08 43.95 1.75
N THR A 32 -14.93 44.70 0.67
CA THR A 32 -13.62 44.84 0.02
C THR A 32 -12.61 45.53 0.91
N ALA A 33 -13.00 46.57 1.65
CA ALA A 33 -12.14 47.20 2.65
C ALA A 33 -11.65 46.21 3.72
N ALA A 34 -12.54 45.37 4.25
CA ALA A 34 -12.16 44.33 5.20
C ALA A 34 -11.23 43.26 4.59
N TYR A 35 -11.42 42.91 3.31
CA TYR A 35 -10.59 41.91 2.62
C TYR A 35 -9.19 42.43 2.31
N GLU A 36 -9.07 43.69 1.87
CA GLU A 36 -7.77 44.34 1.64
C GLU A 36 -6.99 44.54 2.94
N ALA A 37 -7.67 44.79 4.06
CA ALA A 37 -7.03 44.92 5.37
C ALA A 37 -6.54 43.58 5.96
N ALA A 38 -7.08 42.45 5.48
CA ALA A 38 -6.71 41.13 6.00
C ALA A 38 -5.37 40.65 5.44
N HIS A 39 -4.39 40.42 6.33
CA HIS A 39 -3.09 39.87 5.96
C HIS A 39 -3.17 38.34 5.80
N VAL A 40 -2.98 37.83 4.58
CA VAL A 40 -3.19 36.41 4.22
C VAL A 40 -1.93 35.69 3.66
N PRO A 41 -0.77 35.79 4.32
CA PRO A 41 0.51 35.31 3.77
C PRO A 41 0.51 33.80 3.48
N GLN A 42 -0.19 33.01 4.30
CA GLN A 42 -0.27 31.56 4.14
C GLN A 42 -1.03 31.15 2.87
N TRP A 43 -2.06 31.93 2.49
CA TRP A 43 -2.83 31.70 1.27
C TRP A 43 -2.01 32.10 0.04
N HIS A 44 -1.38 33.27 0.07
CA HIS A 44 -0.50 33.75 -1.00
C HIS A 44 0.71 32.84 -1.21
N GLU A 45 1.32 32.31 -0.14
CA GLU A 45 2.40 31.31 -0.23
C GLU A 45 1.90 30.04 -0.92
N CYS A 46 0.70 29.57 -0.60
CA CYS A 46 0.09 28.39 -1.22
C CYS A 46 -0.15 28.62 -2.73
N LEU A 47 -0.68 29.78 -3.10
CA LEU A 47 -0.88 30.17 -4.50
C LEU A 47 0.45 30.18 -5.27
N LEU A 48 1.52 30.78 -4.71
CA LEU A 48 2.83 30.81 -5.35
C LEU A 48 3.50 29.43 -5.44
N ARG A 49 3.25 28.54 -4.46
CA ARG A 49 3.81 27.19 -4.43
C ARG A 49 3.23 26.29 -5.52
N TYR A 50 1.93 26.43 -5.82
CA TYR A 50 1.19 25.54 -6.71
C TYR A 50 0.82 26.14 -8.07
N THR A 51 1.28 27.36 -8.34
CA THR A 51 1.21 28.01 -9.65
C THR A 51 2.57 28.53 -10.07
N ARG A 52 2.82 28.66 -11.37
CA ARG A 52 4.10 29.10 -11.94
C ARG A 52 3.94 30.41 -12.72
N PRO A 53 5.02 31.21 -12.84
CA PRO A 53 5.04 32.31 -13.79
C PRO A 53 4.65 31.85 -15.21
N GLY A 54 3.88 32.67 -15.92
CA GLY A 54 3.32 32.42 -17.24
C GLY A 54 2.09 31.50 -17.27
N GLU A 55 1.68 30.89 -16.15
CA GLU A 55 0.46 30.07 -16.11
C GLU A 55 -0.80 30.93 -16.19
N ARG A 56 -1.79 30.40 -16.90
CA ARG A 56 -3.11 31.02 -17.02
C ARG A 56 -4.07 30.47 -15.98
N LEU A 57 -4.57 31.34 -15.11
CA LEU A 57 -5.34 30.99 -13.93
C LEU A 57 -6.77 31.53 -13.99
N LEU A 58 -7.71 30.78 -13.43
CA LEU A 58 -9.07 31.25 -13.17
C LEU A 58 -9.26 31.45 -11.66
N GLU A 59 -9.67 32.65 -11.26
CA GLU A 59 -10.19 32.90 -9.92
C GLU A 59 -11.71 32.85 -9.93
N ILE A 60 -12.29 32.01 -9.08
CA ILE A 60 -13.72 31.94 -8.84
C ILE A 60 -14.01 32.71 -7.54
N GLY A 61 -14.89 33.71 -7.61
CA GLY A 61 -15.29 34.56 -6.48
C GLY A 61 -14.17 35.51 -6.03
N CYS A 62 -13.67 36.37 -6.92
CA CYS A 62 -12.51 37.21 -6.67
C CYS A 62 -12.70 38.32 -5.62
N GLY A 63 -13.95 38.66 -5.27
CA GLY A 63 -14.25 39.64 -4.23
C GLY A 63 -13.60 41.00 -4.49
N SER A 64 -12.60 41.39 -3.70
CA SER A 64 -11.90 42.67 -3.85
C SER A 64 -10.86 42.66 -4.97
N GLY A 65 -10.55 41.50 -5.57
CA GLY A 65 -9.47 41.35 -6.55
C GLY A 65 -8.07 41.28 -5.94
N ARG A 66 -7.93 41.24 -4.60
CA ARG A 66 -6.65 41.18 -3.89
C ARG A 66 -5.74 40.04 -4.40
N ASP A 67 -6.29 38.83 -4.51
CA ASP A 67 -5.51 37.64 -4.82
C ASP A 67 -5.14 37.59 -6.31
N ALA A 68 -6.04 37.99 -7.21
CA ALA A 68 -5.73 38.21 -8.63
C ALA A 68 -4.64 39.28 -8.83
N SER A 69 -4.74 40.41 -8.13
CA SER A 69 -3.78 41.52 -8.19
C SER A 69 -2.39 41.06 -7.73
N PHE A 70 -2.34 40.30 -6.63
CA PHE A 70 -1.12 39.68 -6.12
C PHE A 70 -0.48 38.73 -7.16
N LEU A 71 -1.24 37.83 -7.76
CA LEU A 71 -0.72 36.86 -8.73
C LEU A 71 -0.32 37.49 -10.06
N LEU A 72 -1.05 38.51 -10.53
CA LEU A 72 -0.66 39.30 -11.70
C LEU A 72 0.70 40.00 -11.47
N GLY A 73 0.92 40.53 -10.27
CA GLY A 73 2.21 41.10 -9.85
C GLY A 73 3.35 40.08 -9.77
N HIS A 74 3.03 38.78 -9.77
CA HIS A 74 4.00 37.68 -9.81
C HIS A 74 4.01 36.96 -11.17
N ASP A 75 3.66 37.64 -12.26
CA ASP A 75 3.76 37.12 -13.63
C ASP A 75 2.83 35.91 -13.90
N ARG A 76 1.62 35.89 -13.33
CA ARG A 76 0.55 34.94 -13.71
C ARG A 76 -0.51 35.65 -14.55
N ASP A 77 -1.06 34.98 -15.56
CA ASP A 77 -2.20 35.50 -16.34
C ASP A 77 -3.51 35.09 -15.66
N VAL A 78 -4.11 36.01 -14.90
CA VAL A 78 -5.32 35.72 -14.11
C VAL A 78 -6.57 36.22 -14.81
N VAL A 79 -7.59 35.36 -14.94
CA VAL A 79 -8.98 35.76 -15.21
C VAL A 79 -9.74 35.69 -13.90
N ALA A 80 -10.22 36.83 -13.41
CA ALA A 80 -10.86 36.96 -12.11
C ALA A 80 -12.38 37.12 -12.25
N THR A 81 -13.15 36.20 -11.66
CA THR A 81 -14.61 36.15 -11.82
C THR A 81 -15.33 36.32 -10.49
N ASP A 82 -16.46 37.01 -10.49
CA ASP A 82 -17.35 37.10 -9.33
C ASP A 82 -18.80 37.25 -9.80
N ALA A 83 -19.74 36.67 -9.04
CA ALA A 83 -21.17 36.76 -9.31
C ALA A 83 -21.75 38.14 -8.94
N SER A 84 -21.08 38.87 -8.04
CA SER A 84 -21.51 40.17 -7.56
C SER A 84 -20.96 41.31 -8.43
N GLU A 85 -21.87 42.03 -9.09
CA GLU A 85 -21.50 43.21 -9.87
C GLU A 85 -20.85 44.30 -8.97
N GLY A 86 -21.34 44.43 -7.73
CA GLY A 86 -20.80 45.36 -6.75
C GLY A 86 -19.33 45.06 -6.42
N MET A 87 -19.00 43.78 -6.22
CA MET A 87 -17.61 43.34 -5.99
C MET A 87 -16.73 43.61 -7.21
N ILE A 88 -17.20 43.27 -8.42
CA ILE A 88 -16.44 43.52 -9.67
C ILE A 88 -16.15 45.02 -9.87
N ARG A 89 -17.10 45.91 -9.56
CA ARG A 89 -16.86 47.36 -9.63
C ARG A 89 -15.83 47.79 -8.60
N ALA A 90 -15.98 47.37 -7.34
CA ALA A 90 -15.04 47.70 -6.27
C ALA A 90 -13.62 47.17 -6.55
N ALA A 91 -13.48 45.94 -7.06
CA ALA A 91 -12.21 45.35 -7.45
C ALA A 91 -11.52 46.13 -8.58
N ARG A 92 -12.29 46.62 -9.56
CA ARG A 92 -11.77 47.46 -10.65
C ARG A 92 -11.25 48.80 -10.13
N ASP A 93 -11.94 49.39 -9.16
CA ASP A 93 -11.56 50.68 -8.57
C ASP A 93 -10.32 50.54 -7.68
N LEU A 94 -10.21 49.44 -6.90
CA LEU A 94 -9.08 49.15 -6.02
C LEU A 94 -7.83 48.72 -6.77
N HIS A 95 -7.99 47.93 -7.84
CA HIS A 95 -6.90 47.37 -8.64
C HIS A 95 -7.10 47.66 -10.13
N PRO A 96 -6.83 48.90 -10.61
CA PRO A 96 -7.05 49.28 -12.02
C PRO A 96 -6.34 48.39 -13.04
N GLN A 97 -5.21 47.78 -12.66
CA GLN A 97 -4.47 46.80 -13.48
C GLN A 97 -5.29 45.54 -13.81
N LEU A 98 -6.32 45.22 -13.02
CA LEU A 98 -7.23 44.09 -13.27
C LEU A 98 -8.38 44.43 -14.22
N ALA A 99 -8.49 45.67 -14.71
CA ALA A 99 -9.68 46.12 -15.45
C ALA A 99 -10.03 45.23 -16.67
N GLN A 100 -9.03 44.64 -17.33
CA GLN A 100 -9.19 43.72 -18.47
C GLN A 100 -9.27 42.23 -18.06
N HIS A 101 -9.03 41.94 -16.79
CA HIS A 101 -8.98 40.59 -16.21
C HIS A 101 -10.26 40.24 -15.43
N LEU A 102 -11.08 41.24 -15.08
CA LEU A 102 -12.31 41.07 -14.30
C LEU A 102 -13.52 40.73 -15.17
N VAL A 103 -14.24 39.66 -14.82
CA VAL A 103 -15.46 39.21 -15.51
C VAL A 103 -16.59 39.05 -14.50
N HIS A 104 -17.70 39.78 -14.70
CA HIS A 104 -18.91 39.61 -13.90
C HIS A 104 -19.71 38.42 -14.42
N THR A 105 -19.69 37.31 -13.68
CA THR A 105 -20.40 36.08 -14.04
C THR A 105 -20.48 35.15 -12.84
N PRO A 106 -21.61 34.44 -12.61
CA PRO A 106 -21.67 33.40 -11.60
C PRO A 106 -20.93 32.14 -12.06
N PHE A 107 -20.53 31.31 -11.10
CA PHE A 107 -19.95 29.99 -11.35
C PHE A 107 -20.83 28.91 -10.69
N PRO A 108 -21.16 27.78 -11.34
CA PRO A 108 -20.74 27.35 -12.68
C PRO A 108 -21.18 28.28 -13.82
N PHE A 109 -20.33 28.43 -14.82
CA PHE A 109 -20.63 29.20 -16.04
C PHE A 109 -21.74 28.51 -16.84
N PRO A 110 -22.71 29.28 -17.37
CA PRO A 110 -23.62 28.76 -18.38
C PRO A 110 -22.85 28.23 -19.60
N GLU A 111 -23.32 27.14 -20.22
CA GLU A 111 -22.65 26.52 -21.38
C GLU A 111 -22.37 27.52 -22.53
N ALA A 112 -23.24 28.50 -22.71
CA ALA A 112 -23.10 29.53 -23.74
C ALA A 112 -22.02 30.59 -23.44
N HIS A 113 -21.54 30.69 -22.19
CA HIS A 113 -20.57 31.70 -21.76
C HIS A 113 -19.18 31.43 -22.35
N ASP A 114 -18.43 32.44 -22.79
CA ASP A 114 -17.17 32.22 -23.50
C ASP A 114 -16.10 31.51 -22.64
N LEU A 115 -16.09 31.76 -21.33
CA LEU A 115 -15.18 31.08 -20.40
C LEU A 115 -15.44 29.56 -20.30
N SER A 116 -16.66 29.08 -20.58
CA SER A 116 -16.98 27.64 -20.53
C SER A 116 -16.20 26.82 -21.58
N LYS A 117 -15.70 27.50 -22.62
CA LYS A 117 -14.96 26.91 -23.75
C LYS A 117 -13.45 27.07 -23.64
N GLN A 118 -12.97 27.71 -22.56
CA GLN A 118 -11.56 27.97 -22.34
C GLN A 118 -10.92 26.90 -21.46
N THR A 119 -9.59 26.92 -21.40
CA THR A 119 -8.80 26.05 -20.52
C THR A 119 -7.81 26.87 -19.70
N PHE A 120 -7.55 26.42 -18.48
CA PHE A 120 -6.65 27.05 -17.51
C PHE A 120 -5.60 26.05 -17.01
N ASP A 121 -4.42 26.56 -16.67
CA ASP A 121 -3.34 25.79 -16.04
C ASP A 121 -3.63 25.55 -14.55
N GLY A 122 -4.35 26.47 -13.92
CA GLY A 122 -4.83 26.33 -12.55
C GLY A 122 -6.13 27.10 -12.29
N ILE A 123 -6.88 26.67 -11.27
CA ILE A 123 -8.11 27.31 -10.82
C ILE A 123 -8.03 27.48 -9.31
N TYR A 124 -8.44 28.63 -8.78
CA TYR A 124 -8.50 28.83 -7.34
C TYR A 124 -9.79 29.53 -6.91
N ALA A 125 -10.25 29.19 -5.70
CA ALA A 125 -11.45 29.74 -5.12
C ALA A 125 -11.25 29.94 -3.61
N ALA A 126 -11.12 31.20 -3.20
CA ALA A 126 -10.93 31.55 -1.79
C ALA A 126 -12.29 31.91 -1.16
N ALA A 127 -12.68 31.19 -0.11
CA ALA A 127 -13.91 31.43 0.63
C ALA A 127 -15.19 31.42 -0.24
N VAL A 128 -15.26 30.52 -1.23
CA VAL A 128 -16.42 30.39 -2.14
C VAL A 128 -17.26 29.16 -1.87
N ILE A 129 -16.64 27.98 -1.70
CA ILE A 129 -17.37 26.70 -1.76
C ILE A 129 -18.46 26.58 -0.67
N MET A 130 -18.31 27.24 0.48
CA MET A 130 -19.33 27.30 1.55
C MET A 130 -20.62 28.03 1.14
N HIS A 131 -20.57 28.83 0.06
CA HIS A 131 -21.69 29.57 -0.50
C HIS A 131 -22.40 28.82 -1.64
N ILE A 132 -21.91 27.63 -2.01
CA ILE A 132 -22.50 26.77 -3.05
C ILE A 132 -23.55 25.86 -2.41
N PRO A 133 -24.81 25.84 -2.88
CA PRO A 133 -25.81 24.86 -2.45
C PRO A 133 -25.38 23.41 -2.75
N ASP A 134 -25.87 22.44 -1.97
CA ASP A 134 -25.47 21.03 -2.13
C ASP A 134 -25.85 20.46 -3.50
N GLU A 135 -26.99 20.90 -4.05
CA GLU A 135 -27.46 20.52 -5.39
C GLU A 135 -26.54 21.02 -6.52
N GLU A 136 -25.69 22.02 -6.28
CA GLU A 136 -24.77 22.60 -7.26
C GLU A 136 -23.31 22.22 -7.03
N LEU A 137 -22.97 21.65 -5.86
CA LEU A 137 -21.60 21.34 -5.48
C LEU A 137 -20.90 20.38 -6.47
N PHE A 138 -21.64 19.40 -6.99
CA PHE A 138 -21.08 18.49 -7.99
C PHE A 138 -20.78 19.22 -9.31
N GLU A 139 -21.71 20.04 -9.81
CA GLU A 139 -21.51 20.79 -11.06
C GLU A 139 -20.37 21.80 -10.92
N PHE A 140 -20.23 22.43 -9.75
CA PHE A 140 -19.09 23.27 -9.39
C PHE A 140 -17.76 22.52 -9.57
N ALA A 141 -17.61 21.34 -8.95
CA ALA A 141 -16.38 20.57 -9.04
C ALA A 141 -16.16 19.98 -10.45
N PHE A 142 -17.24 19.56 -11.13
CA PHE A 142 -17.18 18.98 -12.47
C PHE A 142 -16.75 20.02 -13.52
N GLN A 143 -17.28 21.24 -13.45
CA GLN A 143 -16.90 22.29 -14.38
C GLN A 143 -15.46 22.77 -14.14
N ILE A 144 -14.99 22.81 -12.89
CA ILE A 144 -13.56 23.01 -12.58
C ILE A 144 -12.71 21.97 -13.31
N LYS A 145 -13.09 20.68 -13.28
CA LYS A 145 -12.39 19.62 -14.01
C LYS A 145 -12.37 19.86 -15.52
N SER A 146 -13.48 20.28 -16.12
CA SER A 146 -13.56 20.50 -17.57
C SER A 146 -12.77 21.71 -18.06
N LEU A 147 -12.58 22.71 -17.20
CA LEU A 147 -11.85 23.94 -17.51
C LEU A 147 -10.34 23.81 -17.29
N LEU A 148 -9.88 22.75 -16.62
CA LEU A 148 -8.46 22.52 -16.39
C LEU A 148 -7.79 21.78 -17.54
N ARG A 149 -6.56 22.17 -17.82
CA ARG A 149 -5.64 21.36 -18.62
C ARG A 149 -5.26 20.07 -17.88
N PRO A 150 -4.89 18.99 -18.58
CA PRO A 150 -4.33 17.81 -17.95
C PRO A 150 -3.13 18.18 -17.06
N GLY A 151 -3.12 17.68 -15.82
CA GLY A 151 -2.07 18.04 -14.86
C GLY A 151 -2.25 19.38 -14.15
N GLY A 152 -3.30 20.17 -14.45
CA GLY A 152 -3.55 21.46 -13.82
C GLY A 152 -3.92 21.37 -12.33
N THR A 153 -3.80 22.49 -11.62
CA THR A 153 -3.98 22.56 -10.16
C THR A 153 -5.29 23.25 -9.76
N VAL A 154 -5.84 22.83 -8.62
CA VAL A 154 -6.99 23.50 -7.97
C VAL A 154 -6.59 23.87 -6.55
N LEU A 155 -6.84 25.11 -6.17
CA LEU A 155 -6.70 25.57 -4.79
C LEU A 155 -8.06 26.03 -4.25
N LEU A 156 -8.52 25.40 -3.17
CA LEU A 156 -9.77 25.76 -2.51
C LEU A 156 -9.46 26.19 -1.09
N SER A 157 -9.98 27.34 -0.68
CA SER A 157 -9.98 27.74 0.73
C SER A 157 -11.41 27.89 1.22
N PHE A 158 -11.72 27.28 2.36
CA PHE A 158 -13.06 27.35 2.95
C PHE A 158 -13.04 27.18 4.47
N SER A 159 -14.15 27.55 5.09
CA SER A 159 -14.26 27.70 6.53
C SER A 159 -15.21 26.68 7.14
N THR A 160 -14.90 26.27 8.37
CA THR A 160 -15.74 25.43 9.23
C THR A 160 -15.81 26.05 10.63
N ASN A 161 -16.68 25.50 11.49
CA ASN A 161 -16.86 25.94 12.86
C ASN A 161 -17.36 27.40 12.95
N ARG A 162 -18.27 27.78 12.06
CA ARG A 162 -18.77 29.15 12.04
C ARG A 162 -19.84 29.32 13.13
N PRO A 163 -19.66 30.25 14.09
CA PRO A 163 -20.65 30.45 15.14
C PRO A 163 -21.93 31.09 14.58
N CYS A 164 -23.03 30.88 15.30
CA CYS A 164 -24.30 31.58 15.10
C CYS A 164 -24.96 31.36 13.72
N LEU A 165 -24.79 30.17 13.13
CA LEU A 165 -25.56 29.76 11.96
C LEU A 165 -26.97 29.32 12.35
N SER A 166 -27.97 29.76 11.58
CA SER A 166 -29.36 29.28 11.65
C SER A 166 -29.77 28.83 10.25
N ASP A 167 -30.17 27.56 10.10
CA ASP A 167 -30.53 26.97 8.81
C ASP A 167 -29.45 27.20 7.72
N ASN A 168 -28.19 26.90 8.07
CA ASN A 168 -27.01 27.12 7.25
C ASN A 168 -26.81 28.58 6.79
N ARG A 169 -27.41 29.57 7.46
CA ARG A 169 -27.24 30.98 7.15
C ARG A 169 -26.70 31.77 8.32
N ASP A 170 -25.85 32.76 8.03
CA ASP A 170 -25.40 33.72 9.03
C ASP A 170 -26.48 34.77 9.34
N GLN A 171 -26.20 35.63 10.33
CA GLN A 171 -27.12 36.71 10.75
C GLN A 171 -27.46 37.71 9.63
N THR A 172 -26.68 37.72 8.54
CA THR A 172 -26.89 38.60 7.38
C THR A 172 -27.61 37.88 6.22
N GLY A 173 -28.01 36.62 6.43
CA GLY A 173 -28.73 35.78 5.46
C GLY A 173 -27.83 35.08 4.45
N ARG A 174 -26.50 35.18 4.54
CA ARG A 174 -25.57 34.49 3.63
C ARG A 174 -25.53 33.00 3.94
N LEU A 175 -25.51 32.17 2.91
CA LEU A 175 -25.37 30.72 3.01
C LEU A 175 -23.96 30.36 3.48
N PHE A 176 -23.83 29.48 4.46
CA PHE A 176 -22.58 28.89 4.91
C PHE A 176 -22.84 27.43 5.22
N LEU A 177 -22.61 26.57 4.22
CA LEU A 177 -22.67 25.13 4.38
C LEU A 177 -21.34 24.62 4.92
N GLU A 178 -21.38 24.04 6.11
CA GLU A 178 -20.22 23.43 6.74
C GLU A 178 -19.93 22.08 6.06
N ARG A 179 -18.73 21.96 5.50
CA ARG A 179 -18.26 20.74 4.83
C ARG A 179 -16.93 20.32 5.38
N SER A 180 -16.76 19.02 5.57
CA SER A 180 -15.49 18.50 6.04
C SER A 180 -14.45 18.53 4.91
N PRO A 181 -13.16 18.75 5.21
CA PRO A 181 -12.10 18.65 4.20
C PRO A 181 -12.08 17.31 3.47
N GLY A 182 -12.37 16.22 4.18
CA GLY A 182 -12.43 14.87 3.61
C GLY A 182 -13.55 14.69 2.59
N GLU A 183 -14.71 15.32 2.81
CA GLU A 183 -15.83 15.30 1.86
C GLU A 183 -15.47 16.01 0.55
N ILE A 184 -14.87 17.20 0.65
CA ILE A 184 -14.43 17.96 -0.53
C ILE A 184 -13.30 17.21 -1.25
N GLN A 185 -12.33 16.67 -0.51
CA GLN A 185 -11.28 15.84 -1.09
C GLN A 185 -11.86 14.66 -1.87
N LEU A 186 -12.79 13.90 -1.28
CA LEU A 186 -13.42 12.75 -1.92
C LEU A 186 -14.16 13.14 -3.20
N LEU A 187 -14.89 14.26 -3.20
CA LEU A 187 -15.58 14.76 -4.39
C LEU A 187 -14.59 15.00 -5.54
N PHE A 188 -13.47 15.67 -5.27
CA PHE A 188 -12.45 15.93 -6.28
C PHE A 188 -11.69 14.65 -6.67
N GLU A 189 -11.36 13.75 -5.75
CA GLU A 189 -10.68 12.48 -6.09
C GLU A 189 -11.53 11.62 -7.04
N ARG A 190 -12.86 11.57 -6.83
CA ARG A 190 -13.81 10.91 -7.74
C ARG A 190 -13.85 11.52 -9.15
N LEU A 191 -13.45 12.79 -9.29
CA LEU A 191 -13.33 13.49 -10.57
C LEU A 191 -11.92 13.39 -11.18
N GLY A 192 -11.04 12.55 -10.60
CA GLY A 192 -9.70 12.34 -11.09
C GLY A 192 -8.72 13.44 -10.69
N PHE A 193 -8.81 13.88 -9.43
CA PHE A 193 -7.79 14.69 -8.78
C PHE A 193 -7.04 13.86 -7.74
N ARG A 194 -5.87 14.34 -7.32
CA ARG A 194 -5.14 13.84 -6.14
C ARG A 194 -4.85 15.01 -5.20
N LEU A 195 -4.92 14.77 -3.90
CA LEU A 195 -4.50 15.76 -2.92
C LEU A 195 -2.98 15.97 -2.98
N LEU A 196 -2.55 17.23 -3.04
CA LEU A 196 -1.15 17.63 -2.90
C LEU A 196 -0.85 18.10 -1.47
N GLU A 197 -1.73 18.91 -0.91
CA GLU A 197 -1.57 19.48 0.43
C GLU A 197 -2.95 19.83 1.01
N GLN A 198 -3.11 19.59 2.32
CA GLN A 198 -4.20 20.11 3.13
C GLN A 198 -3.60 20.93 4.27
N ARG A 199 -4.01 22.20 4.40
CA ARG A 199 -3.66 23.06 5.53
C ARG A 199 -4.88 23.38 6.35
N ARG A 200 -4.67 23.48 7.67
CA ARG A 200 -5.62 24.04 8.63
C ARG A 200 -5.00 25.30 9.23
N SER A 201 -5.75 26.39 9.29
CA SER A 201 -5.33 27.63 9.95
C SER A 201 -6.48 28.25 10.72
N ASP A 202 -6.12 29.03 11.74
CA ASP A 202 -7.09 29.82 12.50
C ASP A 202 -7.50 31.07 11.71
N ASP A 203 -8.68 31.59 12.00
CA ASP A 203 -9.19 32.79 11.35
C ASP A 203 -8.41 34.05 11.73
N VAL A 204 -7.81 34.71 10.75
CA VAL A 204 -7.05 35.97 10.92
C VAL A 204 -7.93 37.11 11.47
N MET A 205 -9.24 37.01 11.29
CA MET A 205 -10.22 37.98 11.82
C MET A 205 -10.80 37.57 13.19
N ASP A 206 -10.29 36.51 13.81
CA ASP A 206 -10.67 36.03 15.16
C ASP A 206 -12.19 35.78 15.34
N ARG A 207 -12.87 35.24 14.32
CA ARG A 207 -14.32 34.97 14.35
C ARG A 207 -14.67 33.59 14.92
N GLY A 208 -13.70 32.89 15.54
CA GLY A 208 -13.88 31.51 16.01
C GLY A 208 -13.99 30.46 14.89
N ILE A 209 -13.56 30.81 13.68
CA ILE A 209 -13.65 30.00 12.48
C ILE A 209 -12.34 29.26 12.22
N ILE A 210 -12.42 28.06 11.65
CA ILE A 210 -11.27 27.30 11.17
C ILE A 210 -11.24 27.31 9.66
N TRP A 211 -10.13 27.75 9.07
CA TRP A 211 -9.88 27.70 7.63
C TRP A 211 -9.20 26.40 7.23
N HIS A 212 -9.64 25.87 6.10
CA HIS A 212 -9.05 24.73 5.41
C HIS A 212 -8.65 25.15 4.02
N THR A 213 -7.42 24.82 3.64
CA THR A 213 -6.93 24.99 2.27
C THR A 213 -6.60 23.63 1.69
N LEU A 214 -7.17 23.31 0.53
CA LEU A 214 -6.87 22.12 -0.25
C LEU A 214 -6.16 22.51 -1.55
N ALA A 215 -4.97 21.96 -1.76
CA ALA A 215 -4.29 21.98 -3.05
C ALA A 215 -4.45 20.61 -3.71
N LEU A 216 -5.05 20.57 -4.89
CA LEU A 216 -5.39 19.36 -5.64
C LEU A 216 -4.76 19.42 -7.02
N LYS A 217 -4.37 18.27 -7.58
CA LYS A 217 -3.83 18.18 -8.95
C LYS A 217 -4.68 17.25 -9.79
N ALA A 218 -5.10 17.70 -10.97
CA ALA A 218 -5.72 16.83 -11.96
C ALA A 218 -4.74 15.74 -12.40
N THR A 219 -5.16 14.48 -12.41
CA THR A 219 -4.33 13.39 -12.95
C THR A 219 -4.18 13.55 -14.47
N GLU A 220 -3.03 13.17 -15.05
CA GLU A 220 -2.65 13.40 -16.46
C GLU A 220 -3.44 12.55 -17.49
N GLY A 221 -4.62 12.03 -17.14
CA GLY A 221 -5.47 11.23 -18.02
C GLY A 221 -6.90 11.80 -18.14
N THR A 222 -7.67 11.28 -19.10
CA THR A 222 -9.08 11.64 -19.39
C THR A 222 -10.08 11.22 -18.30
N GLY A 223 -9.70 11.29 -17.02
CA GLY A 223 -10.60 11.14 -15.87
C GLY A 223 -10.85 9.70 -15.42
N ARG A 224 -9.85 8.82 -15.50
CA ARG A 224 -9.95 7.43 -15.01
C ARG A 224 -8.67 7.02 -14.31
N GLY A 225 -8.75 6.71 -13.02
CA GLY A 225 -7.64 6.10 -12.29
C GLY A 225 -7.26 4.76 -12.94
N PRO A 226 -6.06 4.21 -12.65
CA PRO A 226 -5.66 2.93 -13.24
C PRO A 226 -6.63 1.78 -12.92
N VAL A 227 -7.40 1.84 -11.83
CA VAL A 227 -8.52 0.91 -11.57
C VAL A 227 -9.67 1.08 -12.57
N ASP A 228 -10.11 2.31 -12.84
CA ASP A 228 -11.17 2.60 -13.82
C ASP A 228 -10.75 2.20 -15.25
N GLN A 229 -9.44 2.27 -15.54
CA GLN A 229 -8.86 1.77 -16.78
C GLN A 229 -9.01 0.24 -16.87
N ILE A 230 -8.69 -0.51 -15.81
CA ILE A 230 -8.89 -1.96 -15.73
C ILE A 230 -10.39 -2.29 -15.87
N GLU A 231 -11.26 -1.57 -15.18
CA GLU A 231 -12.72 -1.73 -15.30
C GLU A 231 -13.21 -1.48 -16.72
N THR A 232 -12.67 -0.46 -17.40
CA THR A 232 -12.95 -0.19 -18.81
C THR A 232 -12.57 -1.38 -19.70
N VAL A 233 -11.43 -2.04 -19.44
CA VAL A 233 -11.02 -3.24 -20.17
C VAL A 233 -11.97 -4.41 -19.90
N ILE A 234 -12.46 -4.57 -18.67
CA ILE A 234 -13.42 -5.60 -18.27
C ILE A 234 -14.81 -5.36 -18.90
N ASN A 235 -15.30 -4.12 -18.90
CA ASN A 235 -16.70 -3.79 -19.21
C ASN A 235 -16.94 -3.31 -20.65
N ARG A 236 -15.96 -2.69 -21.34
CA ARG A 236 -16.22 -2.00 -22.61
C ARG A 236 -15.82 -2.75 -23.88
N ASP A 237 -15.07 -3.84 -23.82
CA ASP A 237 -14.73 -4.54 -25.06
C ASP A 237 -15.81 -5.54 -25.49
N LYS A 238 -16.61 -5.10 -26.48
CA LYS A 238 -17.65 -5.91 -27.12
C LYS A 238 -17.08 -7.01 -28.04
N LYS A 239 -15.77 -7.08 -28.30
CA LYS A 239 -15.15 -8.02 -29.25
C LYS A 239 -14.56 -9.29 -28.61
N ASP A 240 -15.27 -10.37 -28.91
CA ASP A 240 -14.78 -11.63 -29.44
C ASP A 240 -14.17 -12.74 -28.57
N ALA A 241 -13.75 -12.63 -27.30
CA ALA A 241 -13.37 -13.84 -26.53
C ALA A 241 -13.19 -13.58 -25.02
N THR A 242 -13.20 -14.64 -24.21
CA THR A 242 -12.76 -14.63 -22.80
C THR A 242 -11.27 -14.31 -22.61
N TYR A 243 -10.53 -14.06 -23.71
CA TYR A 243 -9.11 -13.76 -23.74
C TYR A 243 -8.68 -12.51 -22.95
N LYS A 244 -9.51 -11.46 -22.90
CA LYS A 244 -9.16 -10.27 -22.10
C LYS A 244 -9.20 -10.56 -20.61
N LEU A 245 -10.23 -11.27 -20.19
CA LEU A 245 -10.39 -11.75 -18.83
C LEU A 245 -9.23 -12.69 -18.47
N ALA A 246 -8.86 -13.59 -19.37
CA ALA A 246 -7.70 -14.47 -19.21
C ALA A 246 -6.37 -13.70 -19.10
N LEU A 247 -6.16 -12.66 -19.91
CA LEU A 247 -4.95 -11.82 -19.83
C LEU A 247 -4.90 -11.09 -18.48
N LEU A 248 -5.98 -10.41 -18.09
CA LEU A 248 -6.03 -9.66 -16.83
C LEU A 248 -5.88 -10.59 -15.62
N ARG A 249 -6.54 -11.76 -15.61
CA ARG A 249 -6.38 -12.77 -14.55
C ARG A 249 -4.94 -13.23 -14.46
N ALA A 250 -4.31 -13.57 -15.58
CA ALA A 250 -2.91 -13.99 -15.60
C ALA A 250 -1.97 -12.91 -15.06
N LEU A 251 -2.18 -11.65 -15.43
CA LEU A 251 -1.39 -10.54 -14.90
C LEU A 251 -1.60 -10.32 -13.41
N CYS A 252 -2.84 -10.46 -12.91
CA CYS A 252 -3.15 -10.42 -11.48
C CYS A 252 -2.45 -11.55 -10.71
N ASP A 253 -2.50 -12.77 -11.23
CA ASP A 253 -1.87 -13.93 -10.59
C ASP A 253 -0.34 -13.79 -10.57
N ILE A 254 0.27 -13.32 -11.67
CA ILE A 254 1.71 -13.05 -11.74
C ILE A 254 2.09 -11.92 -10.76
N ALA A 255 1.30 -10.84 -10.69
CA ALA A 255 1.54 -9.74 -9.75
C ALA A 255 1.47 -10.15 -8.27
N GLN A 256 0.76 -11.24 -7.96
CA GLN A 256 0.62 -11.74 -6.59
C GLN A 256 1.76 -12.68 -6.18
N THR A 257 2.17 -13.61 -7.05
CA THR A 257 3.09 -14.70 -6.66
C THR A 257 4.43 -14.66 -7.38
N GLU A 258 4.56 -13.87 -8.44
CA GLU A 258 5.69 -13.87 -9.38
C GLU A 258 6.11 -12.44 -9.75
N TYR A 259 5.82 -11.44 -8.88
CA TYR A 259 5.97 -10.01 -9.19
C TYR A 259 7.40 -9.60 -9.51
N ARG A 260 8.39 -10.33 -9.00
CA ARG A 260 9.82 -10.12 -9.26
C ARG A 260 10.24 -10.50 -10.69
N GLN A 261 9.36 -11.11 -11.48
CA GLN A 261 9.57 -11.32 -12.91
C GLN A 261 9.31 -10.06 -13.74
N ALA A 262 8.70 -9.04 -13.15
CA ALA A 262 8.49 -7.75 -13.79
C ALA A 262 9.81 -6.98 -13.92
N LEU A 263 10.05 -6.41 -15.11
CA LEU A 263 11.19 -5.53 -15.35
C LEU A 263 10.70 -4.11 -15.56
N TRP A 264 11.29 -3.17 -14.82
CA TRP A 264 11.00 -1.74 -14.88
C TRP A 264 11.92 -1.06 -15.89
N GLY A 265 11.31 -0.33 -16.83
CA GLY A 265 11.97 0.57 -17.76
C GLY A 265 12.15 1.96 -17.16
N VAL A 266 13.06 2.73 -17.75
CA VAL A 266 13.38 4.12 -17.34
C VAL A 266 12.21 5.10 -17.55
N ASP A 267 11.25 4.74 -18.39
CA ASP A 267 10.07 5.50 -18.79
C ASP A 267 8.81 5.12 -17.99
N ASP A 268 8.98 4.48 -16.83
CA ASP A 268 7.89 3.89 -16.04
C ASP A 268 7.10 2.81 -16.81
N THR A 269 7.67 2.20 -17.85
CA THR A 269 7.13 1.00 -18.48
C THR A 269 7.46 -0.23 -17.64
N VAL A 270 6.51 -1.16 -17.49
CA VAL A 270 6.76 -2.48 -16.89
C VAL A 270 6.56 -3.57 -17.94
N SER A 271 7.43 -4.56 -17.94
CA SER A 271 7.28 -5.76 -18.79
C SER A 271 7.26 -7.04 -17.98
N VAL A 272 6.50 -8.04 -18.43
CA VAL A 272 6.41 -9.40 -17.84
C VAL A 272 6.63 -10.48 -18.91
N PRO A 273 7.19 -11.66 -18.59
CA PRO A 273 7.38 -12.74 -19.56
C PRO A 273 6.05 -13.23 -20.17
N LEU A 274 5.95 -13.28 -21.51
CA LEU A 274 4.77 -13.81 -22.20
C LEU A 274 4.55 -15.29 -21.89
N GLY A 275 5.63 -16.05 -21.64
CA GLY A 275 5.54 -17.47 -21.29
C GLY A 275 4.81 -17.74 -19.98
N LEU A 276 4.92 -16.85 -18.98
CA LEU A 276 4.16 -16.99 -17.73
C LEU A 276 2.67 -16.79 -17.99
N VAL A 277 2.32 -15.78 -18.79
CA VAL A 277 0.92 -15.54 -19.18
C VAL A 277 0.36 -16.73 -19.97
N ALA A 278 1.15 -17.29 -20.88
CA ALA A 278 0.75 -18.46 -21.67
C ALA A 278 0.56 -19.73 -20.81
N GLU A 279 1.42 -19.95 -19.81
CA GLU A 279 1.27 -21.05 -18.84
C GLU A 279 -0.03 -20.90 -18.04
N LYS A 280 -0.32 -19.70 -17.53
CA LYS A 280 -1.57 -19.42 -16.81
C LYS A 280 -2.79 -19.70 -17.69
N TRP A 281 -2.78 -19.27 -18.95
CA TRP A 281 -3.86 -19.58 -19.90
C TRP A 281 -4.00 -21.09 -20.14
N LEU A 282 -2.90 -21.83 -20.32
CA LEU A 282 -2.96 -23.28 -20.46
C LEU A 282 -3.68 -23.91 -19.27
N LEU A 283 -3.36 -23.48 -18.05
CA LEU A 283 -3.99 -23.97 -16.82
C LEU A 283 -5.46 -23.56 -16.70
N TYR A 284 -5.83 -22.32 -16.97
CA TYR A 284 -7.23 -21.85 -16.87
C TYR A 284 -8.15 -22.55 -17.88
N TYR A 285 -7.65 -22.78 -19.09
CA TYR A 285 -8.46 -23.37 -20.17
C TYR A 285 -8.42 -24.91 -20.17
N TRP A 286 -7.51 -25.55 -19.42
CA TRP A 286 -7.45 -27.01 -19.37
C TRP A 286 -8.77 -27.63 -18.89
N PRO A 287 -9.34 -27.27 -17.73
CA PRO A 287 -10.60 -27.88 -17.24
C PRO A 287 -11.79 -27.55 -18.13
N ILE A 288 -11.73 -26.42 -18.85
CA ILE A 288 -12.75 -26.01 -19.82
C ILE A 288 -12.75 -26.93 -21.04
N VAL A 289 -11.57 -27.24 -21.60
CA VAL A 289 -11.43 -28.07 -22.80
C VAL A 289 -11.52 -29.57 -22.46
N GLU A 290 -11.07 -29.96 -21.28
CA GLU A 290 -11.19 -31.33 -20.76
C GLU A 290 -12.66 -31.76 -20.64
N ALA A 291 -13.53 -30.87 -20.16
CA ALA A 291 -14.97 -31.13 -20.07
C ALA A 291 -15.65 -31.44 -21.43
N ASP A 292 -15.06 -30.99 -22.55
CA ASP A 292 -15.56 -31.35 -23.89
C ASP A 292 -15.29 -32.81 -24.25
N LEU A 293 -14.27 -33.44 -23.64
CA LEU A 293 -13.88 -34.83 -23.91
C LEU A 293 -14.79 -35.82 -23.18
N GLU A 294 -15.28 -35.44 -21.99
CA GLU A 294 -16.11 -36.29 -21.13
C GLU A 294 -17.53 -36.46 -21.68
N HIS A 295 -18.03 -35.47 -22.42
CA HIS A 295 -19.35 -35.52 -23.03
C HIS A 295 -19.28 -36.04 -24.47
N SER A 296 -19.33 -37.36 -24.62
CA SER A 296 -19.42 -38.06 -25.90
C SER A 296 -20.69 -37.67 -26.68
N GLY A 297 -20.62 -36.60 -27.48
CA GLY A 297 -21.59 -36.28 -28.53
C GLY A 297 -22.73 -35.32 -28.16
N GLU A 298 -23.04 -35.12 -26.88
CA GLU A 298 -24.11 -34.20 -26.43
C GLU A 298 -23.60 -32.97 -25.65
N GLY A 299 -22.28 -32.87 -25.44
CA GLY A 299 -21.65 -31.78 -24.69
C GLY A 299 -21.62 -30.45 -25.44
N VAL A 300 -21.87 -29.35 -24.72
CA VAL A 300 -21.83 -28.00 -25.29
C VAL A 300 -20.40 -27.47 -25.24
N ALA A 301 -19.67 -27.64 -26.34
CA ALA A 301 -18.37 -27.01 -26.51
C ALA A 301 -18.51 -25.49 -26.38
N ILE A 302 -17.87 -24.90 -25.36
CA ILE A 302 -17.95 -23.46 -25.08
C ILE A 302 -17.53 -22.66 -26.34
N PRO A 303 -18.44 -21.96 -27.02
CA PRO A 303 -18.10 -21.28 -28.27
C PRO A 303 -17.32 -19.98 -28.00
N GLN A 304 -16.75 -19.40 -29.05
CA GLN A 304 -16.32 -18.00 -29.03
C GLN A 304 -17.55 -17.10 -29.28
N LYS A 305 -17.57 -15.82 -28.88
CA LYS A 305 -18.70 -14.92 -29.19
C LYS A 305 -18.87 -14.83 -30.73
N ARG A 306 -20.11 -14.95 -31.25
CA ARG A 306 -20.46 -15.21 -32.68
C ARG A 306 -20.04 -16.58 -33.23
N GLY A 307 -19.58 -17.49 -32.38
CA GLY A 307 -19.19 -18.85 -32.75
C GLY A 307 -20.33 -19.70 -33.31
N LEU A 308 -21.60 -19.33 -33.08
CA LEU A 308 -22.75 -19.95 -33.75
C LEU A 308 -22.97 -19.46 -35.18
N GLU A 309 -22.56 -18.23 -35.50
CA GLU A 309 -22.66 -17.67 -36.86
C GLU A 309 -21.55 -18.20 -37.78
N ILE A 310 -20.42 -18.68 -37.23
CA ILE A 310 -19.20 -19.05 -37.98
C ILE A 310 -18.63 -20.44 -37.57
N ASN A 311 -19.24 -21.15 -36.63
CA ASN A 311 -18.78 -22.43 -36.07
C ASN A 311 -17.29 -22.43 -35.64
N LYS A 312 -16.84 -21.37 -34.96
CA LYS A 312 -15.42 -21.21 -34.55
C LYS A 312 -15.22 -21.43 -33.04
N PRO A 313 -14.51 -22.49 -32.62
CA PRO A 313 -14.10 -22.69 -31.23
C PRO A 313 -12.97 -21.72 -30.83
N ILE A 314 -12.63 -21.71 -29.53
CA ILE A 314 -11.39 -21.11 -28.99
C ILE A 314 -10.20 -21.45 -29.92
N GLY A 315 -9.42 -20.44 -30.30
CA GLY A 315 -8.44 -20.52 -31.39
C GLY A 315 -7.20 -21.37 -31.14
N PHE A 316 -7.05 -21.95 -29.95
CA PHE A 316 -6.02 -22.94 -29.57
C PHE A 316 -6.64 -24.24 -29.04
N ARG A 317 -7.97 -24.43 -29.18
CA ARG A 317 -8.68 -25.57 -28.61
C ARG A 317 -8.21 -26.90 -29.18
N GLY A 318 -7.93 -26.96 -30.48
CA GLY A 318 -7.50 -28.21 -31.14
C GLY A 318 -6.15 -28.69 -30.61
N GLU A 319 -5.20 -27.75 -30.48
CA GLU A 319 -3.85 -27.98 -29.97
C GLU A 319 -3.89 -28.36 -28.49
N LEU A 320 -4.70 -27.68 -27.67
CA LEU A 320 -4.87 -28.00 -26.26
C LEU A 320 -5.58 -29.36 -26.07
N ARG A 321 -6.66 -29.64 -26.80
CA ARG A 321 -7.35 -30.93 -26.78
C ARG A 321 -6.40 -32.08 -27.13
N SER A 322 -5.55 -31.88 -28.14
CA SER A 322 -4.52 -32.84 -28.56
C SER A 322 -3.53 -33.17 -27.44
N LEU A 323 -3.13 -32.17 -26.63
CA LEU A 323 -2.29 -32.38 -25.45
C LEU A 323 -3.07 -33.11 -24.34
N ILE A 324 -4.26 -32.64 -23.99
CA ILE A 324 -5.11 -33.20 -22.93
C ILE A 324 -5.41 -34.68 -23.19
N SER A 325 -5.89 -35.01 -24.40
CA SER A 325 -6.20 -36.40 -24.77
C SER A 325 -5.00 -37.33 -24.62
N HIS A 326 -3.80 -36.90 -25.04
CA HIS A 326 -2.58 -37.68 -24.87
C HIS A 326 -2.21 -37.90 -23.39
N CYS A 327 -2.41 -36.87 -22.54
CA CYS A 327 -2.19 -36.98 -21.10
C CYS A 327 -3.19 -37.94 -20.41
N HIS A 328 -4.45 -37.99 -20.83
CA HIS A 328 -5.42 -38.95 -20.29
C HIS A 328 -5.17 -40.39 -20.72
N THR A 329 -4.78 -40.61 -21.98
CA THR A 329 -4.54 -41.97 -22.51
C THR A 329 -3.33 -42.68 -21.87
N GLY A 330 -2.55 -41.99 -21.04
CA GLY A 330 -1.34 -42.57 -20.46
C GLY A 330 -1.00 -42.21 -19.01
N ARG A 331 -1.40 -41.06 -18.44
CA ARG A 331 -0.80 -40.58 -17.17
C ARG A 331 -1.63 -39.52 -16.43
N GLY A 332 -2.74 -39.86 -15.78
CA GLY A 332 -3.27 -39.09 -14.63
C GLY A 332 -3.59 -37.59 -14.83
N GLY A 333 -3.93 -37.14 -16.05
CA GLY A 333 -4.53 -35.82 -16.33
C GLY A 333 -3.63 -34.60 -16.08
N LEU A 334 -4.26 -33.46 -15.74
CA LEU A 334 -3.62 -32.16 -15.49
C LEU A 334 -2.50 -32.24 -14.44
N ASP A 335 -2.74 -32.92 -13.32
CA ASP A 335 -1.80 -33.01 -12.19
C ASP A 335 -0.47 -33.63 -12.60
N THR A 336 -0.54 -34.72 -13.36
CA THR A 336 0.65 -35.42 -13.83
C THR A 336 1.38 -34.60 -14.88
N PHE A 337 0.65 -34.02 -15.84
CA PHE A 337 1.24 -33.12 -16.84
C PHE A 337 1.98 -31.97 -16.17
N HIS A 338 1.33 -31.26 -15.24
CA HIS A 338 1.89 -30.10 -14.56
C HIS A 338 3.16 -30.46 -13.77
N CYS A 339 3.14 -31.59 -13.06
CA CYS A 339 4.30 -32.09 -12.32
C CYS A 339 5.49 -32.41 -13.26
N ASP A 340 5.25 -33.19 -14.32
CA ASP A 340 6.30 -33.60 -15.26
C ASP A 340 6.83 -32.40 -16.08
N PHE A 341 5.96 -31.43 -16.38
CA PHE A 341 6.29 -30.17 -17.07
C PHE A 341 7.22 -29.28 -16.25
N ARG A 342 6.93 -29.12 -14.95
CA ARG A 342 7.78 -28.36 -14.03
C ARG A 342 9.13 -29.03 -13.78
N GLN A 343 9.17 -30.35 -13.78
CA GLN A 343 10.41 -31.13 -13.65
C GLN A 343 11.23 -31.17 -14.94
N GLY A 344 10.67 -30.76 -16.09
CA GLY A 344 11.35 -30.85 -17.38
C GLY A 344 11.51 -32.30 -17.89
N VAL A 345 10.68 -33.23 -17.40
CA VAL A 345 10.77 -34.67 -17.71
C VAL A 345 9.63 -35.18 -18.61
N LEU A 346 8.96 -34.26 -19.32
CA LEU A 346 7.95 -34.64 -20.31
C LEU A 346 8.54 -35.60 -21.34
N SER A 347 7.73 -36.58 -21.77
CA SER A 347 8.10 -37.42 -22.92
C SER A 347 8.28 -36.55 -24.17
N ALA A 348 9.11 -36.98 -25.12
CA ALA A 348 9.34 -36.21 -26.35
C ALA A 348 8.04 -35.87 -27.10
N GLU A 349 7.07 -36.78 -27.10
CA GLU A 349 5.76 -36.57 -27.72
C GLU A 349 4.92 -35.54 -26.92
N THR A 350 4.86 -35.69 -25.59
CA THR A 350 4.12 -34.76 -24.73
C THR A 350 4.72 -33.34 -24.79
N ALA A 351 6.05 -33.23 -24.76
CA ALA A 351 6.75 -31.95 -24.91
C ALA A 351 6.46 -31.29 -26.26
N THR A 352 6.41 -32.06 -27.35
CA THR A 352 6.07 -31.55 -28.69
C THR A 352 4.63 -31.02 -28.76
N ARG A 353 3.68 -31.69 -28.09
CA ARG A 353 2.29 -31.23 -27.97
C ARG A 353 2.19 -29.98 -27.10
N ALA A 354 2.90 -29.94 -25.97
CA ALA A 354 2.98 -28.77 -25.09
C ALA A 354 3.56 -27.56 -25.80
N ASP A 355 4.66 -27.72 -26.55
CA ASP A 355 5.24 -26.67 -27.41
C ASP A 355 4.18 -26.11 -28.36
N THR A 356 3.45 -27.00 -29.02
CA THR A 356 2.45 -26.61 -30.02
C THR A 356 1.30 -25.82 -29.38
N ALA A 357 0.77 -26.28 -28.24
CA ALA A 357 -0.29 -25.59 -27.51
C ALA A 357 0.17 -24.22 -26.96
N LEU A 358 1.33 -24.16 -26.30
CA LEU A 358 1.85 -22.93 -25.68
C LEU A 358 2.20 -21.85 -26.71
N ASN A 359 2.82 -22.23 -27.84
CA ASN A 359 3.07 -21.28 -28.93
C ASN A 359 1.75 -20.76 -29.51
N LYS A 360 0.72 -21.61 -29.64
CA LYS A 360 -0.59 -21.19 -30.15
C LYS A 360 -1.31 -20.25 -29.18
N ILE A 361 -1.24 -20.52 -27.89
CA ILE A 361 -1.76 -19.64 -26.83
C ILE A 361 -1.06 -18.28 -26.90
N ALA A 362 0.27 -18.23 -26.96
CA ALA A 362 1.04 -17.00 -27.07
C ALA A 362 0.68 -16.19 -28.33
N GLU A 363 0.52 -16.85 -29.48
CA GLU A 363 0.01 -16.22 -30.72
C GLU A 363 -1.35 -15.55 -30.48
N LYS A 364 -2.28 -16.22 -29.79
CA LYS A 364 -3.63 -15.68 -29.52
C LYS A 364 -3.62 -14.56 -28.47
N ILE A 365 -2.75 -14.61 -27.47
CA ILE A 365 -2.56 -13.50 -26.51
C ILE A 365 -2.13 -12.22 -27.26
N VAL A 366 -1.12 -12.33 -28.12
CA VAL A 366 -0.58 -11.15 -28.81
C VAL A 366 -1.49 -10.67 -29.93
N ALA A 367 -2.02 -11.58 -30.75
CA ALA A 367 -2.93 -11.22 -31.84
C ALA A 367 -4.31 -10.74 -31.35
N GLY A 368 -4.70 -11.11 -30.13
CA GLY A 368 -5.96 -10.76 -29.50
C GLY A 368 -5.80 -9.64 -28.47
N PRO A 369 -5.91 -9.93 -27.16
CA PRO A 369 -6.07 -8.92 -26.13
C PRO A 369 -4.92 -7.90 -26.08
N VAL A 370 -3.67 -8.25 -26.37
CA VAL A 370 -2.54 -7.29 -26.41
C VAL A 370 -2.66 -6.32 -27.59
N LYS A 371 -3.06 -6.80 -28.77
CA LYS A 371 -3.23 -5.94 -29.96
C LYS A 371 -4.44 -5.01 -29.84
N TYR A 372 -5.51 -5.46 -29.19
CA TYR A 372 -6.80 -4.75 -29.12
C TYR A 372 -7.07 -4.07 -27.77
N SER A 373 -6.15 -4.14 -26.81
CA SER A 373 -6.22 -3.35 -25.58
C SER A 373 -5.87 -1.89 -25.87
N GLY A 374 -6.86 -1.07 -26.27
CA GLY A 374 -6.62 0.35 -26.61
C GLY A 374 -7.71 1.09 -27.36
N GLY A 375 -9.00 0.72 -27.26
CA GLY A 375 -10.03 1.35 -28.10
C GLY A 375 -11.35 1.61 -27.41
N ALA A 376 -11.57 2.84 -26.94
CA ALA A 376 -12.91 3.44 -26.80
C ALA A 376 -12.95 4.98 -26.61
N ILE A 377 -11.88 5.65 -26.17
CA ILE A 377 -11.90 7.10 -25.95
C ILE A 377 -10.59 7.67 -26.45
N ASN A 378 -10.61 8.49 -27.51
CA ASN A 378 -9.65 9.48 -28.08
C ASN A 378 -8.12 9.45 -27.80
N ASP A 379 -7.61 8.55 -26.98
CA ASP A 379 -6.20 8.37 -26.68
C ASP A 379 -5.66 7.26 -27.58
N LYS A 380 -4.72 7.61 -28.45
CA LYS A 380 -4.08 6.70 -29.41
C LYS A 380 -3.12 5.69 -28.73
N ARG A 381 -3.01 5.69 -27.40
CA ARG A 381 -2.07 4.88 -26.63
C ARG A 381 -2.62 3.48 -26.33
N ARG A 382 -1.83 2.45 -26.64
CA ARG A 382 -2.15 1.04 -26.34
C ARG A 382 -1.93 0.76 -24.85
N PHE A 383 -2.82 0.00 -24.21
CA PHE A 383 -2.69 -0.43 -22.81
C PHE A 383 -1.61 -1.51 -22.64
N PHE A 384 -1.53 -2.44 -23.60
CA PHE A 384 -0.52 -3.48 -23.64
C PHE A 384 0.18 -3.50 -25.01
N TRP A 385 1.46 -3.88 -25.02
CA TRP A 385 2.20 -4.17 -26.25
C TRP A 385 3.19 -5.32 -26.04
N HIS A 386 3.84 -5.78 -27.10
CA HIS A 386 4.73 -6.93 -27.08
C HIS A 386 5.98 -6.66 -27.91
N ASP A 387 7.15 -7.03 -27.37
CA ASP A 387 8.44 -6.91 -28.06
C ASP A 387 8.82 -8.24 -28.72
N GLY A 388 8.95 -8.22 -30.06
CA GLY A 388 9.48 -9.33 -30.86
C GLY A 388 8.49 -10.00 -31.83
N ALA A 389 9.02 -10.87 -32.69
CA ALA A 389 8.24 -11.64 -33.65
C ALA A 389 7.88 -13.03 -33.10
N ILE A 390 6.59 -13.37 -33.03
CA ILE A 390 6.09 -14.74 -32.75
C ILE A 390 6.07 -15.54 -34.05
N THR A 391 7.20 -15.63 -34.75
CA THR A 391 7.25 -16.21 -36.11
C THR A 391 7.94 -17.58 -36.16
N ARG A 392 8.57 -18.03 -35.07
CA ARG A 392 9.22 -19.35 -34.99
C ARG A 392 8.65 -20.16 -33.84
N LYS A 393 8.35 -21.45 -34.08
CA LYS A 393 7.99 -22.41 -33.04
C LYS A 393 9.13 -22.49 -32.01
N ARG A 394 8.87 -22.09 -30.77
CA ARG A 394 9.85 -22.09 -29.68
C ARG A 394 9.70 -23.34 -28.83
N ARG A 395 10.80 -23.87 -28.30
CA ARG A 395 10.77 -24.96 -27.31
C ARG A 395 10.27 -24.38 -25.98
N CYS A 396 9.08 -24.81 -25.60
CA CYS A 396 8.34 -24.44 -24.40
C CYS A 396 8.02 -25.66 -23.52
N GLY A 397 8.57 -26.84 -23.83
CA GLY A 397 8.26 -28.14 -23.20
C GLY A 397 8.71 -28.29 -21.75
N SER A 398 9.16 -27.21 -21.11
CA SER A 398 9.38 -27.13 -19.67
C SER A 398 9.05 -25.73 -19.17
N SER A 399 8.66 -25.63 -17.89
CA SER A 399 8.44 -24.33 -17.23
C SER A 399 9.68 -23.44 -17.27
N LEU A 400 10.89 -24.02 -17.24
CA LEU A 400 12.17 -23.32 -17.35
C LEU A 400 12.35 -22.61 -18.70
N GLY A 401 11.91 -23.21 -19.81
CA GLY A 401 11.99 -22.61 -21.14
C GLY A 401 11.06 -21.41 -21.33
N LEU A 402 9.97 -21.32 -20.57
CA LEU A 402 8.92 -20.33 -20.77
C LEU A 402 9.33 -18.89 -20.42
N LEU A 403 10.23 -18.70 -19.44
CA LEU A 403 10.61 -17.36 -18.99
C LEU A 403 11.27 -16.51 -20.08
N THR A 404 11.91 -17.14 -21.07
CA THR A 404 12.69 -16.42 -22.10
C THR A 404 12.27 -16.76 -23.53
N ALA A 405 11.58 -17.88 -23.76
CA ALA A 405 11.30 -18.36 -25.11
C ALA A 405 10.34 -17.47 -25.93
N LEU A 406 9.36 -16.84 -25.29
CA LEU A 406 8.20 -16.23 -25.97
C LEU A 406 8.20 -14.70 -25.99
N GLY A 407 9.25 -14.04 -25.48
CA GLY A 407 9.28 -12.58 -25.37
C GLY A 407 8.51 -12.05 -24.15
N ARG A 408 8.12 -10.77 -24.18
CA ARG A 408 7.52 -10.06 -23.05
C ARG A 408 6.30 -9.24 -23.45
N ILE A 409 5.36 -9.10 -22.52
CA ILE A 409 4.24 -8.16 -22.61
C ILE A 409 4.60 -6.92 -21.80
N HIS A 410 4.31 -5.75 -22.33
CA HIS A 410 4.62 -4.45 -21.75
C HIS A 410 3.33 -3.69 -21.41
N MET A 411 3.39 -2.87 -20.37
CA MET A 411 2.31 -2.01 -19.88
C MET A 411 2.89 -0.78 -19.16
N ARG A 412 2.06 0.20 -18.84
CA ARG A 412 2.47 1.33 -17.99
C ARG A 412 2.62 0.88 -16.53
N GLY A 413 3.59 1.47 -15.83
CA GLY A 413 3.91 1.16 -14.43
C GLY A 413 2.75 1.43 -13.49
N GLU A 414 1.89 2.41 -13.79
CA GLU A 414 0.65 2.67 -13.04
C GLU A 414 -0.29 1.45 -13.03
N ILE A 415 -0.40 0.73 -14.16
CA ILE A 415 -1.25 -0.45 -14.25
C ILE A 415 -0.65 -1.58 -13.42
N TRP A 416 0.65 -1.81 -13.54
CA TRP A 416 1.33 -2.85 -12.79
C TRP A 416 1.25 -2.61 -11.27
N ARG A 417 1.41 -1.37 -10.81
CA ARG A 417 1.25 -1.01 -9.38
C ARG A 417 -0.13 -1.37 -8.87
N GLU A 418 -1.20 -1.05 -9.60
CA GLU A 418 -2.55 -1.45 -9.21
C GLU A 418 -2.73 -2.97 -9.17
N LEU A 419 -2.20 -3.69 -10.17
CA LEU A 419 -2.28 -5.15 -10.18
C LEU A 419 -1.55 -5.78 -8.98
N VAL A 420 -0.45 -5.19 -8.51
CA VAL A 420 0.25 -5.63 -7.30
C VAL A 420 -0.55 -5.31 -6.03
N LEU A 421 -1.22 -4.15 -5.96
CA LEU A 421 -1.95 -3.71 -4.77
C LEU A 421 -3.32 -4.37 -4.61
N VAL A 422 -4.10 -4.45 -5.68
CA VAL A 422 -5.51 -4.88 -5.66
C VAL A 422 -5.80 -6.06 -6.59
N GLY A 423 -4.78 -6.67 -7.21
CA GLY A 423 -4.95 -7.76 -8.19
C GLY A 423 -5.70 -8.98 -7.66
N HIS A 424 -5.66 -9.26 -6.35
CA HIS A 424 -6.41 -10.36 -5.76
C HIS A 424 -7.93 -10.15 -5.86
N TRP A 425 -8.43 -8.95 -5.53
CA TRP A 425 -9.85 -8.59 -5.72
C TRP A 425 -10.25 -8.62 -7.18
N ILE A 426 -9.37 -8.12 -8.06
CA ILE A 426 -9.60 -8.10 -9.50
C ILE A 426 -9.70 -9.53 -10.06
N SER A 427 -8.82 -10.44 -9.63
CA SER A 427 -8.80 -11.84 -10.10
C SER A 427 -10.11 -12.56 -9.75
N GLU A 428 -10.61 -12.40 -8.53
CA GLU A 428 -11.90 -12.99 -8.09
C GLU A 428 -13.08 -12.44 -8.91
N ALA A 429 -13.14 -11.12 -9.12
CA ALA A 429 -14.18 -10.50 -9.94
C ALA A 429 -14.13 -10.97 -11.41
N ILE A 430 -12.92 -11.20 -11.95
CA ILE A 430 -12.73 -11.71 -13.29
C ILE A 430 -13.29 -13.13 -13.44
N ILE A 431 -13.15 -14.01 -12.44
CA ILE A 431 -13.68 -15.38 -12.51
C ILE A 431 -15.19 -15.36 -12.70
N LEU A 432 -15.91 -14.59 -11.87
CA LEU A 432 -17.36 -14.45 -12.01
C LEU A 432 -17.73 -13.84 -13.36
N ARG A 433 -17.05 -12.76 -13.78
CA ARG A 433 -17.39 -12.11 -15.03
C ARG A 433 -17.10 -12.98 -16.25
N TRP A 434 -16.06 -13.81 -16.17
CA TRP A 434 -15.76 -14.83 -17.18
C TRP A 434 -16.86 -15.87 -17.23
N ALA A 435 -17.29 -16.39 -16.07
CA ALA A 435 -18.36 -17.36 -15.99
C ALA A 435 -19.69 -16.84 -16.59
N GLU A 436 -20.08 -15.61 -16.26
CA GLU A 436 -21.25 -14.94 -16.85
C GLU A 436 -21.12 -14.78 -18.37
N LEU A 437 -19.97 -14.30 -18.83
CA LEU A 437 -19.71 -14.14 -20.26
C LEU A 437 -19.75 -15.49 -20.99
N THR A 438 -19.20 -16.55 -20.41
CA THR A 438 -19.27 -17.91 -20.95
C THR A 438 -20.69 -18.44 -20.96
N HIS A 439 -21.46 -18.21 -19.90
CA HIS A 439 -22.89 -18.54 -19.84
C HIS A 439 -23.65 -17.87 -20.99
N GLU A 440 -23.47 -16.56 -21.19
CA GLU A 440 -24.08 -15.82 -22.29
C GLU A 440 -23.64 -16.35 -23.67
N ILE A 441 -22.33 -16.54 -23.88
CA ILE A 441 -21.78 -17.03 -25.16
C ILE A 441 -22.29 -18.44 -25.48
N SER A 442 -22.47 -19.30 -24.48
CA SER A 442 -23.04 -20.64 -24.63
C SER A 442 -24.54 -20.65 -24.94
N GLN A 443 -25.20 -19.47 -24.99
CA GLN A 443 -26.66 -19.34 -25.00
C GLN A 443 -27.33 -19.99 -23.78
N ARG A 444 -26.73 -19.78 -22.60
CA ARG A 444 -27.21 -20.28 -21.31
C ARG A 444 -27.22 -21.81 -21.17
N ARG A 445 -26.54 -22.52 -22.08
CA ARG A 445 -26.42 -23.99 -22.04
C ARG A 445 -25.43 -24.49 -21.00
N VAL A 446 -24.43 -23.69 -20.66
CA VAL A 446 -23.50 -23.95 -19.55
C VAL A 446 -23.85 -23.00 -18.42
N SER A 447 -24.03 -23.51 -17.19
CA SER A 447 -24.38 -22.65 -16.05
C SER A 447 -23.18 -21.80 -15.60
N VAL A 448 -23.45 -20.67 -14.94
CA VAL A 448 -22.37 -19.86 -14.33
C VAL A 448 -21.60 -20.67 -13.29
N ALA A 449 -22.30 -21.43 -12.44
CA ALA A 449 -21.68 -22.28 -11.41
C ALA A 449 -20.72 -23.32 -12.00
N ASP A 450 -21.10 -23.94 -13.11
CA ASP A 450 -20.27 -24.90 -13.85
C ASP A 450 -18.95 -24.29 -14.34
N VAL A 451 -18.99 -23.06 -14.85
CA VAL A 451 -17.79 -22.38 -15.34
C VAL A 451 -16.92 -21.92 -14.18
N VAL A 452 -17.52 -21.40 -13.10
CA VAL A 452 -16.78 -21.03 -11.87
C VAL A 452 -16.05 -22.25 -11.32
N ALA A 453 -16.73 -23.40 -11.18
CA ALA A 453 -16.12 -24.63 -10.68
C ALA A 453 -14.89 -25.04 -11.51
N ARG A 454 -14.96 -24.92 -12.84
CA ARG A 454 -13.85 -25.21 -13.76
C ARG A 454 -12.71 -24.18 -13.66
N LEU A 455 -13.04 -22.91 -13.52
CA LEU A 455 -12.05 -21.82 -13.41
C LEU A 455 -11.32 -21.80 -12.05
N LEU A 456 -11.87 -22.47 -11.03
CA LEU A 456 -11.26 -22.65 -9.72
C LEU A 456 -10.34 -23.88 -9.62
N VAL A 457 -10.33 -24.75 -10.64
CA VAL A 457 -9.44 -25.93 -10.65
C VAL A 457 -7.98 -25.49 -10.69
N VAL A 458 -7.19 -25.99 -9.76
CA VAL A 458 -5.74 -25.82 -9.67
C VAL A 458 -5.05 -27.17 -9.64
N PRO A 459 -3.83 -27.32 -10.21
CA PRO A 459 -3.10 -28.58 -10.15
C PRO A 459 -2.86 -29.07 -8.72
N GLY A 460 -3.11 -30.36 -8.48
CA GLY A 460 -2.98 -31.00 -7.17
C GLY A 460 -1.54 -31.05 -6.64
N THR A 461 -1.40 -31.13 -5.32
CA THR A 461 -0.12 -31.04 -4.60
C THR A 461 0.55 -32.40 -4.32
N GLY A 462 -0.19 -33.50 -4.43
CA GLY A 462 0.19 -34.77 -3.82
C GLY A 462 1.47 -35.43 -4.38
N ARG A 463 1.84 -35.16 -5.64
CA ARG A 463 3.02 -35.78 -6.27
C ARG A 463 4.33 -35.12 -5.82
N ASP A 464 4.33 -33.78 -5.74
CA ASP A 464 5.46 -33.00 -5.23
C ASP A 464 5.68 -33.27 -3.73
N GLN A 465 4.60 -33.32 -2.95
CA GLN A 465 4.69 -33.72 -1.53
C GLN A 465 5.26 -35.13 -1.36
N ARG A 466 4.90 -36.10 -2.23
CA ARG A 466 5.48 -37.46 -2.18
C ARG A 466 6.98 -37.46 -2.49
N ARG A 467 7.42 -36.68 -3.49
CA ARG A 467 8.83 -36.54 -3.86
C ARG A 467 9.65 -35.99 -2.70
N VAL A 468 9.24 -34.84 -2.16
CA VAL A 468 9.93 -34.18 -1.04
C VAL A 468 9.89 -35.02 0.24
N ARG A 469 8.79 -35.72 0.50
CA ARG A 469 8.70 -36.70 1.61
C ARG A 469 9.69 -37.86 1.42
N SER A 470 9.93 -38.33 0.20
CA SER A 470 10.94 -39.35 -0.08
C SER A 470 12.36 -38.84 0.19
N LEU A 471 12.64 -37.59 -0.21
CA LEU A 471 13.92 -36.92 0.05
C LEU A 471 14.20 -36.83 1.56
N TYR A 472 13.25 -36.28 2.33
CA TYR A 472 13.42 -36.06 3.77
C TYR A 472 13.49 -37.35 4.60
N ARG A 473 12.85 -38.44 4.16
CA ARG A 473 12.99 -39.75 4.84
C ARG A 473 14.42 -40.29 4.80
N GLY A 474 15.22 -39.89 3.80
CA GLY A 474 16.61 -40.31 3.67
C GLY A 474 17.59 -39.55 4.58
N LEU A 475 17.13 -38.50 5.28
CA LEU A 475 17.99 -37.66 6.10
C LEU A 475 18.22 -38.29 7.49
N PRO A 476 19.48 -38.36 7.97
CA PRO A 476 19.80 -38.97 9.26
C PRO A 476 19.39 -38.10 10.46
N ASP A 477 19.37 -36.78 10.31
CA ASP A 477 18.95 -35.81 11.35
C ASP A 477 17.76 -34.97 10.86
N LEU A 478 16.61 -35.62 10.69
CA LEU A 478 15.39 -34.94 10.27
C LEU A 478 14.79 -34.16 11.46
N ARG A 479 14.60 -32.85 11.30
CA ARG A 479 14.02 -31.97 12.33
C ARG A 479 12.76 -31.28 11.82
N CYS A 480 11.78 -31.06 12.69
CA CYS A 480 10.62 -30.25 12.32
C CYS A 480 11.05 -28.81 12.09
N VAL A 481 10.78 -28.26 10.90
CA VAL A 481 11.24 -26.92 10.52
C VAL A 481 10.79 -25.82 11.51
N TRP A 482 9.61 -25.96 12.13
CA TRP A 482 9.01 -24.93 12.98
C TRP A 482 9.31 -25.02 14.47
N THR A 483 9.70 -26.20 14.95
CA THR A 483 9.92 -26.46 16.39
C THR A 483 11.33 -26.95 16.66
N GLU A 484 12.07 -27.24 15.59
CA GLU A 484 13.35 -27.90 15.56
C GLU A 484 13.44 -29.26 16.29
N ALA A 485 12.29 -29.81 16.70
CA ALA A 485 12.21 -31.11 17.34
C ALA A 485 12.67 -32.20 16.37
N THR A 486 13.57 -33.07 16.83
CA THR A 486 14.03 -34.22 16.06
C THR A 486 12.86 -35.16 15.75
N ILE A 487 12.76 -35.54 14.48
CA ILE A 487 11.80 -36.50 13.94
C ILE A 487 12.54 -37.81 13.78
N GLY A 488 12.27 -38.76 14.68
CA GLY A 488 12.95 -40.06 14.67
C GLY A 488 12.69 -40.84 13.37
N PRO A 489 13.56 -41.79 12.99
CA PRO A 489 13.48 -42.53 11.72
C PRO A 489 12.21 -43.37 11.56
N ARG A 490 11.49 -43.68 12.65
CA ARG A 490 10.20 -44.39 12.66
C ARG A 490 9.00 -43.47 12.90
N GLN A 491 9.24 -42.19 13.21
CA GLN A 491 8.20 -41.21 13.49
C GLN A 491 7.61 -40.68 12.17
N LYS A 492 6.27 -40.59 12.10
CA LYS A 492 5.61 -40.00 10.94
C LYS A 492 5.79 -38.48 10.95
N PHE A 493 6.06 -37.91 9.77
CA PHE A 493 6.10 -36.46 9.55
C PHE A 493 5.23 -36.03 8.36
N GLU A 494 4.92 -34.75 8.33
CA GLU A 494 4.13 -34.09 7.31
C GLU A 494 4.97 -33.12 6.51
N VAL A 495 4.53 -32.83 5.28
CA VAL A 495 5.15 -31.80 4.44
C VAL A 495 4.23 -30.59 4.54
N ASP A 496 4.68 -29.56 5.23
CA ASP A 496 3.97 -28.29 5.38
C ASP A 496 4.41 -27.30 4.29
N HIS A 497 3.51 -26.40 3.93
CA HIS A 497 3.81 -25.27 3.07
C HIS A 497 4.22 -24.05 3.91
N VAL A 498 5.40 -23.47 3.68
CA VAL A 498 5.83 -22.26 4.42
C VAL A 498 4.79 -21.15 4.28
N ILE A 499 4.38 -20.86 3.04
CA ILE A 499 3.20 -20.06 2.71
C ILE A 499 2.09 -21.03 2.28
N PRO A 500 0.94 -21.07 2.98
CA PRO A 500 -0.17 -21.98 2.67
C PRO A 500 -0.55 -22.00 1.19
N PHE A 501 -0.81 -23.20 0.67
CA PHE A 501 -1.21 -23.38 -0.73
C PHE A 501 -2.47 -22.59 -1.08
N SER A 502 -3.40 -22.45 -0.13
CA SER A 502 -4.62 -21.63 -0.24
C SER A 502 -4.36 -20.13 -0.48
N LEU A 503 -3.14 -19.64 -0.18
CA LEU A 503 -2.76 -18.24 -0.33
C LEU A 503 -1.82 -18.02 -1.52
N TRP A 504 -0.91 -18.96 -1.77
CA TRP A 504 0.20 -18.79 -2.74
C TRP A 504 0.13 -19.73 -3.94
N HIS A 505 -0.73 -20.75 -3.89
CA HIS A 505 -1.04 -21.65 -5.01
C HIS A 505 0.17 -22.28 -5.72
N ASN A 506 1.26 -22.56 -4.98
CA ASN A 506 2.43 -23.24 -5.52
C ASN A 506 2.88 -24.44 -4.67
N ASN A 507 3.56 -25.38 -5.34
CA ASN A 507 4.24 -26.52 -4.71
C ASN A 507 5.73 -26.48 -5.05
N ASP A 508 6.29 -25.27 -5.06
CA ASP A 508 7.72 -25.09 -5.26
C ASP A 508 8.47 -25.80 -4.12
N LEU A 509 9.59 -26.43 -4.43
CA LEU A 509 10.42 -27.16 -3.47
C LEU A 509 10.87 -26.26 -2.32
N TRP A 510 11.07 -24.96 -2.57
CA TRP A 510 11.39 -24.00 -1.51
C TRP A 510 10.23 -23.78 -0.52
N ASN A 511 9.00 -24.02 -0.94
CA ASN A 511 7.81 -23.81 -0.11
C ASN A 511 7.44 -25.08 0.69
N LEU A 512 8.04 -26.24 0.41
CA LEU A 512 7.69 -27.52 1.04
C LEU A 512 8.70 -27.89 2.12
N MET A 513 8.26 -28.05 3.36
CA MET A 513 9.15 -28.28 4.52
C MET A 513 8.70 -29.45 5.40
N PRO A 514 9.62 -30.18 6.06
CA PRO A 514 9.24 -31.23 6.98
C PRO A 514 8.75 -30.64 8.31
N ALA A 515 7.57 -31.07 8.75
CA ALA A 515 6.97 -30.66 10.02
C ALA A 515 6.42 -31.87 10.79
N THR A 516 6.35 -31.74 12.12
CA THR A 516 5.56 -32.69 12.91
C THR A 516 4.07 -32.49 12.61
N ALA A 517 3.28 -33.56 12.73
CA ALA A 517 1.83 -33.48 12.55
C ALA A 517 1.19 -32.44 13.50
N THR A 518 1.71 -32.32 14.72
CA THR A 518 1.24 -31.32 15.69
C THR A 518 1.52 -29.90 15.21
N ALA A 519 2.73 -29.60 14.74
CA ALA A 519 3.10 -28.27 14.25
C ALA A 519 2.32 -27.91 12.98
N ASN A 520 2.19 -28.84 12.04
CA ASN A 520 1.45 -28.63 10.80
C ASN A 520 -0.05 -28.36 11.07
N ASN A 521 -0.69 -29.18 11.92
CA ASN A 521 -2.09 -28.98 12.31
C ASN A 521 -2.32 -27.74 13.17
N ALA A 522 -1.30 -27.28 13.91
CA ALA A 522 -1.35 -26.02 14.63
C ALA A 522 -1.22 -24.84 13.66
N LYS A 523 -0.35 -24.89 12.65
CA LYS A 523 -0.25 -23.83 11.64
C LYS A 523 -1.50 -23.74 10.78
N ARG A 524 -1.98 -24.86 10.22
CA ARG A 524 -3.05 -24.91 9.19
C ARG A 524 -2.77 -23.92 8.05
N ASP A 525 -3.80 -23.24 7.57
CA ASP A 525 -3.76 -22.19 6.56
C ASP A 525 -3.29 -20.81 7.09
N ARG A 526 -2.68 -20.75 8.28
CA ARG A 526 -2.15 -19.48 8.82
C ARG A 526 -0.74 -19.21 8.33
N LEU A 527 -0.39 -17.93 8.23
CA LEU A 527 0.97 -17.51 7.94
C LEU A 527 1.87 -17.73 9.16
N ILE A 528 3.13 -18.08 8.92
CA ILE A 528 4.13 -18.17 9.97
C ILE A 528 4.39 -16.79 10.60
N SER A 529 4.69 -16.73 11.90
CA SER A 529 5.09 -15.49 12.57
C SER A 529 6.47 -15.05 12.08
N ARG A 530 6.74 -13.74 12.07
CA ARG A 530 8.06 -13.21 11.67
C ARG A 530 9.17 -13.77 12.55
N GLU A 531 8.95 -13.83 13.86
CA GLU A 531 9.91 -14.37 14.82
C GLU A 531 10.24 -15.84 14.53
N ARG A 532 9.22 -16.69 14.34
CA ARG A 532 9.42 -18.11 14.05
C ARG A 532 10.02 -18.36 12.67
N LEU A 533 9.67 -17.55 11.67
CA LEU A 533 10.31 -17.63 10.36
C LEU A 533 11.82 -17.33 10.47
N LEU A 534 12.19 -16.27 11.20
CA LEU A 534 13.58 -15.89 11.44
C LEU A 534 14.33 -16.94 12.28
N SER A 535 13.71 -17.51 13.32
CA SER A 535 14.34 -18.56 14.12
C SER A 535 14.54 -19.85 13.31
N SER A 536 13.65 -20.13 12.35
CA SER A 536 13.74 -21.32 11.48
C SER A 536 14.65 -21.11 10.26
N ARG A 537 15.27 -19.94 10.10
CA ARG A 537 16.03 -19.54 8.90
C ARG A 537 17.07 -20.58 8.49
N ASP A 538 17.94 -20.95 9.42
CA ASP A 538 19.09 -21.80 9.11
C ASP A 538 18.62 -23.21 8.70
N LEU A 539 17.60 -23.72 9.40
CA LEU A 539 16.97 -25.01 9.11
C LEU A 539 16.22 -25.02 7.76
N ILE A 540 15.52 -23.92 7.42
CA ILE A 540 14.92 -23.72 6.09
C ILE A 540 15.99 -23.76 5.00
N ILE A 541 17.09 -23.03 5.18
CA ILE A 541 18.19 -22.97 4.21
C ILE A 541 18.84 -24.34 4.04
N ASP A 542 19.01 -25.12 5.11
CA ASP A 542 19.58 -26.46 5.03
C ASP A 542 18.67 -27.44 4.25
N TYR A 543 17.34 -27.35 4.44
CA TYR A 543 16.40 -28.10 3.63
C TYR A 543 16.37 -27.64 2.18
N TRP A 544 16.52 -26.34 1.91
CA TRP A 544 16.69 -25.82 0.56
C TRP A 544 17.93 -26.34 -0.13
N LYS A 545 19.09 -26.36 0.56
CA LYS A 545 20.33 -26.96 0.03
C LYS A 545 20.15 -28.43 -0.29
N THR A 546 19.46 -29.18 0.58
CA THR A 546 19.12 -30.58 0.35
C THR A 546 18.24 -30.77 -0.88
N ALA A 547 17.18 -29.95 -1.03
CA ALA A 547 16.29 -30.00 -2.19
C ALA A 547 17.02 -29.61 -3.49
N ARG A 548 17.88 -28.59 -3.43
CA ARG A 548 18.74 -28.17 -4.55
C ARG A 548 19.72 -29.28 -4.95
N ALA A 549 20.26 -30.04 -3.99
CA ALA A 549 21.15 -31.15 -4.28
C ALA A 549 20.43 -32.33 -4.97
N ASP A 550 19.15 -32.58 -4.66
CA ASP A 550 18.34 -33.63 -5.32
C ASP A 550 17.94 -33.25 -6.75
N ILE A 551 17.45 -32.01 -6.96
CA ILE A 551 16.93 -31.55 -8.26
C ILE A 551 17.37 -30.09 -8.54
N PRO A 552 18.65 -29.85 -8.85
CA PRO A 552 19.22 -28.50 -8.91
C PRO A 552 18.53 -27.60 -9.95
N GLU A 553 18.30 -28.12 -11.16
CA GLU A 553 17.69 -27.34 -12.24
C GLU A 553 16.27 -26.88 -11.91
N ARG A 554 15.46 -27.76 -11.28
CA ARG A 554 14.10 -27.43 -10.85
C ARG A 554 14.12 -26.43 -9.70
N PHE A 555 14.95 -26.65 -8.70
CA PHE A 555 15.02 -25.80 -7.52
C PHE A 555 15.46 -24.37 -7.89
N ASP A 556 16.51 -24.25 -8.71
CA ASP A 556 17.02 -22.95 -9.17
C ASP A 556 16.01 -22.21 -10.04
N TYR A 557 15.25 -22.95 -10.85
CA TYR A 557 14.14 -22.38 -11.61
C TYR A 557 13.04 -21.82 -10.71
N GLU A 558 12.60 -22.59 -9.71
CA GLU A 558 11.54 -22.19 -8.79
C GLU A 558 11.95 -20.98 -7.94
N LEU A 559 13.21 -20.94 -7.49
CA LEU A 559 13.77 -19.76 -6.84
C LEU A 559 13.78 -18.56 -7.77
N ARG A 560 14.30 -18.71 -9.00
CA ARG A 560 14.29 -17.63 -10.00
C ARG A 560 12.88 -17.09 -10.19
N ARG A 561 11.90 -17.99 -10.38
CA ARG A 561 10.50 -17.66 -10.70
C ARG A 561 9.83 -16.89 -9.57
N SER A 562 9.87 -17.42 -8.36
CA SER A 562 9.01 -16.98 -7.26
C SER A 562 9.69 -16.03 -6.27
N LEU A 563 11.00 -16.20 -6.02
CA LEU A 563 11.69 -15.47 -4.95
C LEU A 563 12.77 -14.50 -5.46
N LEU A 564 13.62 -14.90 -6.39
CA LEU A 564 14.78 -14.09 -6.78
C LEU A 564 14.50 -13.11 -7.92
N GLY A 565 13.62 -13.44 -8.87
CA GLY A 565 13.40 -12.66 -10.09
C GLY A 565 14.50 -12.80 -11.15
N ALA A 566 15.66 -13.33 -10.76
CA ALA A 566 16.84 -13.50 -11.60
C ALA A 566 17.40 -14.94 -11.50
N PRO A 567 18.27 -15.37 -12.43
CA PRO A 567 18.95 -16.65 -12.32
C PRO A 567 19.63 -16.83 -10.96
N CYS A 568 19.41 -17.99 -10.33
CA CYS A 568 19.98 -18.33 -9.03
C CYS A 568 21.52 -18.43 -9.16
N PRO A 569 22.31 -17.69 -8.35
CA PRO A 569 23.76 -17.81 -8.39
C PRO A 569 24.23 -19.16 -7.83
N SER A 570 25.48 -19.53 -8.15
CA SER A 570 26.09 -20.77 -7.63
C SER A 570 26.39 -20.72 -6.14
N HIS A 571 26.57 -19.52 -5.58
CA HIS A 571 26.86 -19.26 -4.16
C HIS A 571 26.16 -17.98 -3.70
N GLY A 572 25.90 -17.85 -2.39
CA GLY A 572 25.32 -16.63 -1.80
C GLY A 572 23.86 -16.36 -2.19
N TRP A 573 23.13 -17.38 -2.64
CA TRP A 573 21.71 -17.30 -3.01
C TRP A 573 20.79 -17.43 -1.78
N GLU A 574 21.30 -17.99 -0.69
CA GLU A 574 20.54 -18.41 0.48
C GLU A 574 19.87 -17.23 1.20
N LEU A 575 20.65 -16.19 1.55
CA LEU A 575 20.13 -15.01 2.25
C LEU A 575 19.21 -14.17 1.35
N PRO A 576 19.53 -13.92 0.06
CA PRO A 576 18.59 -13.27 -0.86
C PRO A 576 17.27 -14.03 -1.01
N ALA A 577 17.31 -15.37 -1.16
CA ALA A 577 16.10 -16.18 -1.27
C ALA A 577 15.27 -16.14 0.02
N PHE A 578 15.92 -16.22 1.18
CA PHE A 578 15.25 -16.14 2.47
C PHE A 578 14.65 -14.74 2.74
N GLY A 579 15.37 -13.69 2.35
CA GLY A 579 14.88 -12.31 2.38
C GLY A 579 13.61 -12.13 1.54
N ALA A 580 13.62 -12.67 0.32
CA ALA A 580 12.44 -12.65 -0.57
C ALA A 580 11.26 -13.48 -0.02
N LEU A 581 11.51 -14.63 0.62
CA LEU A 581 10.48 -15.39 1.33
C LEU A 581 9.87 -14.57 2.46
N THR A 582 10.71 -13.89 3.25
CA THR A 582 10.27 -13.03 4.35
C THR A 582 9.40 -11.90 3.82
N GLU A 583 9.83 -11.22 2.77
CA GLU A 583 9.03 -10.19 2.10
C GLU A 583 7.67 -10.73 1.64
N ALA A 584 7.64 -11.89 0.98
CA ALA A 584 6.39 -12.51 0.53
C ALA A 584 5.41 -12.78 1.69
N VAL A 585 5.89 -13.34 2.80
CA VAL A 585 5.07 -13.59 4.01
C VAL A 585 4.54 -12.28 4.61
N GLU A 586 5.39 -11.27 4.76
CA GLU A 586 5.03 -9.98 5.38
C GLU A 586 4.07 -9.16 4.50
N MET A 587 4.27 -9.19 3.18
CA MET A 587 3.39 -8.52 2.22
C MET A 587 2.00 -9.18 2.20
N LEU A 588 1.91 -10.52 2.19
CA LEU A 588 0.63 -11.22 2.29
C LEU A 588 -0.10 -10.89 3.59
N ALA A 589 0.61 -10.89 4.72
CA ALA A 589 0.02 -10.57 6.02
C ALA A 589 -0.55 -9.14 6.04
N SER A 590 0.21 -8.17 5.52
CA SER A 590 -0.16 -6.75 5.56
C SER A 590 -1.25 -6.40 4.56
N GLN A 591 -1.19 -6.93 3.33
CA GLN A 591 -2.14 -6.59 2.27
C GLN A 591 -3.47 -7.33 2.39
N ARG A 592 -3.48 -8.55 2.95
CA ARG A 592 -4.68 -9.39 3.00
C ARG A 592 -5.24 -9.60 4.42
N GLY A 593 -4.61 -9.03 5.44
CA GLY A 593 -5.04 -9.17 6.83
C GLY A 593 -5.08 -10.62 7.33
N ILE A 594 -4.22 -11.49 6.78
CA ILE A 594 -4.25 -12.94 7.08
C ILE A 594 -3.72 -13.20 8.49
N GLN A 595 -4.43 -14.06 9.23
CA GLN A 595 -4.05 -14.46 10.58
C GLN A 595 -2.70 -15.17 10.59
N ARG A 596 -1.83 -14.78 11.53
CA ARG A 596 -0.58 -15.49 11.82
C ARG A 596 -0.80 -16.64 12.79
N TRP A 597 0.00 -17.69 12.66
CA TRP A 597 0.07 -18.75 13.65
C TRP A 597 0.70 -18.19 14.93
N PRO A 598 -0.07 -18.06 16.03
CA PRO A 598 0.43 -17.51 17.28
C PRO A 598 1.49 -18.41 17.91
N GLU A 599 2.39 -17.81 18.66
CA GLU A 599 3.33 -18.53 19.51
C GLU A 599 2.58 -19.28 20.63
N PRO A 600 3.01 -20.49 21.04
CA PRO A 600 2.44 -21.15 22.19
C PRO A 600 2.67 -20.28 23.43
N ASN A 601 1.59 -20.04 24.18
CA ASN A 601 1.68 -19.44 25.51
C ASN A 601 2.61 -20.32 26.36
N ARG A 602 3.69 -19.73 26.92
CA ARG A 602 4.64 -20.43 27.81
C ARG A 602 3.98 -21.06 29.06
N ASN A 603 2.70 -20.79 29.32
CA ASN A 603 1.95 -21.26 30.48
C ASN A 603 1.20 -22.60 30.28
N ASP A 604 1.13 -23.17 29.06
CA ASP A 604 0.35 -24.41 28.83
C ASP A 604 1.18 -25.71 28.95
N ALA A 605 2.52 -25.62 29.08
CA ALA A 605 3.38 -26.79 29.22
C ALA A 605 3.30 -27.46 30.62
N THR A 606 2.67 -26.82 31.61
CA THR A 606 2.55 -27.35 32.98
C THR A 606 1.25 -28.13 33.24
N ARG A 607 0.34 -28.26 32.26
CA ARG A 607 -0.98 -28.90 32.47
C ARG A 607 -1.16 -30.31 31.90
N GLN A 608 -0.20 -30.88 31.17
CA GLN A 608 -0.30 -32.26 30.65
C GLN A 608 0.30 -33.34 31.58
N GLY A 609 0.24 -33.13 32.88
CA GLY A 609 0.72 -34.09 33.88
C GLY A 609 -0.29 -34.33 34.99
N ARG A 610 -1.47 -34.89 34.69
CA ARG A 610 -2.27 -35.73 35.60
C ARG A 610 -3.56 -36.21 34.92
N ALA A 611 -3.65 -37.52 34.72
CA ALA A 611 -4.91 -38.23 34.54
C ALA A 611 -5.64 -38.33 35.90
N GLY A 612 -6.96 -38.25 35.89
CA GLY A 612 -7.79 -38.61 37.05
C GLY A 612 -9.16 -37.93 37.08
N ASP A 613 -10.17 -38.68 36.61
CA ASP A 613 -11.59 -38.68 36.96
C ASP A 613 -12.49 -37.44 36.82
N GLY A 614 -13.69 -37.71 36.25
CA GLY A 614 -14.92 -37.20 36.85
C GLY A 614 -15.70 -36.14 36.08
N THR A 615 -16.50 -36.60 35.11
CA THR A 615 -17.90 -36.18 34.81
C THR A 615 -18.27 -34.75 34.40
N ALA A 616 -19.05 -34.73 33.30
CA ALA A 616 -20.13 -33.81 32.91
C ALA A 616 -19.77 -32.50 32.17
N ALA A 617 -20.07 -32.51 30.86
CA ALA A 617 -20.66 -31.39 30.12
C ALA A 617 -22.20 -31.62 30.08
N PRO A 618 -23.09 -30.65 29.71
CA PRO A 618 -22.84 -29.41 28.95
C PRO A 618 -23.60 -28.16 29.48
N GLU A 619 -23.29 -26.97 28.96
CA GLU A 619 -24.29 -26.07 28.35
C GLU A 619 -23.65 -24.78 27.80
N GLN A 620 -24.08 -24.42 26.59
CA GLN A 620 -23.91 -23.12 25.94
C GLN A 620 -24.94 -22.16 26.54
N ASP A 621 -24.61 -20.91 26.83
CA ASP A 621 -24.71 -19.80 25.86
C ASP A 621 -24.61 -18.42 26.54
N SER A 622 -24.38 -17.43 25.70
CA SER A 622 -24.69 -16.00 25.87
C SER A 622 -23.60 -15.02 26.36
N VAL A 623 -23.49 -14.00 25.53
CA VAL A 623 -22.67 -12.79 25.57
C VAL A 623 -23.22 -11.80 26.60
N ARG A 624 -22.36 -11.15 27.39
CA ARG A 624 -22.30 -9.66 27.56
C ARG A 624 -21.23 -9.17 28.52
N ASP A 625 -20.84 -7.92 28.23
CA ASP A 625 -19.70 -7.14 28.69
C ASP A 625 -19.65 -6.72 30.17
N ALA A 626 -18.43 -6.31 30.55
CA ALA A 626 -18.05 -5.19 31.42
C ALA A 626 -17.76 -5.42 32.93
N ALA A 627 -16.47 -5.16 33.24
CA ALA A 627 -15.90 -4.39 34.36
C ALA A 627 -15.78 -4.98 35.79
N GLY A 628 -14.52 -5.32 36.13
CA GLY A 628 -13.79 -5.10 37.42
C GLY A 628 -14.19 -5.95 38.65
N PRO A 629 -13.32 -6.10 39.68
CA PRO A 629 -12.07 -5.37 39.98
C PRO A 629 -10.82 -6.25 40.29
N ASP A 630 -9.70 -5.56 40.50
CA ASP A 630 -8.33 -5.95 40.93
C ASP A 630 -8.25 -6.95 42.11
N GLU A 631 -7.21 -7.76 42.39
CA GLU A 631 -5.72 -7.66 42.39
C GLU A 631 -5.18 -9.10 42.73
N PRO A 632 -3.86 -9.44 42.84
CA PRO A 632 -2.64 -8.74 42.44
C PRO A 632 -1.68 -9.61 41.57
N SER A 633 -1.07 -8.97 40.57
CA SER A 633 0.00 -9.53 39.74
C SER A 633 1.38 -9.34 40.39
N GLY A 634 2.12 -10.42 40.61
CA GLY A 634 3.54 -10.39 40.98
C GLY A 634 4.47 -10.04 39.81
N LYS A 635 4.31 -8.85 39.21
CA LYS A 635 5.39 -8.19 38.45
C LYS A 635 6.18 -7.31 39.42
N PRO A 636 7.52 -7.31 39.40
CA PRO A 636 8.29 -6.40 40.22
C PRO A 636 7.99 -4.95 39.80
N ALA A 637 8.01 -4.05 40.78
CA ALA A 637 7.83 -2.62 40.60
C ALA A 637 8.80 -2.07 39.54
N ARG A 638 8.29 -1.17 38.70
CA ARG A 638 8.94 -0.71 37.46
C ARG A 638 9.87 0.49 37.66
N SER A 639 10.43 0.69 38.85
CA SER A 639 10.90 2.02 39.29
C SER A 639 12.21 2.06 40.10
N GLU A 640 13.22 1.23 39.80
CA GLU A 640 14.59 1.51 40.30
C GLU A 640 15.61 1.45 39.17
N TRP A 641 16.04 2.62 38.71
CA TRP A 641 17.29 2.76 37.97
C TRP A 641 18.42 2.29 38.89
N ARG A 642 19.13 1.23 38.51
CA ARG A 642 20.21 0.64 39.30
C ARG A 642 21.46 0.48 38.46
N LEU A 643 22.57 1.06 38.94
CA LEU A 643 23.90 0.83 38.41
C LEU A 643 24.28 -0.64 38.67
N LEU A 644 24.57 -1.42 37.61
CA LEU A 644 25.10 -2.78 37.77
C LEU A 644 26.47 -2.84 37.07
N THR A 645 27.43 -3.48 37.72
CA THR A 645 28.81 -3.56 37.22
C THR A 645 28.93 -4.63 36.13
N TRP A 646 29.94 -4.54 35.24
CA TRP A 646 30.13 -5.51 34.16
C TRP A 646 30.29 -6.95 34.65
N ASP A 647 30.86 -7.15 35.84
CA ASP A 647 30.99 -8.48 36.44
C ASP A 647 29.64 -9.10 36.84
N GLU A 648 28.64 -8.29 37.20
CA GLU A 648 27.26 -8.76 37.42
C GLU A 648 26.56 -9.14 36.10
N VAL A 649 27.05 -8.63 34.97
CA VAL A 649 26.43 -8.79 33.64
C VAL A 649 27.03 -9.95 32.86
N ARG A 650 28.36 -10.10 32.87
CA ARG A 650 29.11 -11.10 32.08
C ARG A 650 28.76 -12.55 32.44
N GLY A 651 28.14 -12.79 33.59
CA GLY A 651 27.70 -14.11 34.07
C GLY A 651 26.29 -14.51 33.64
N THR A 652 25.58 -13.70 32.84
CA THR A 652 24.20 -13.99 32.43
C THR A 652 24.13 -14.76 31.11
N GLU A 653 23.34 -15.84 31.04
CA GLU A 653 23.23 -16.76 29.89
C GLU A 653 22.60 -16.14 28.61
N PHE A 654 22.09 -14.91 28.69
CA PHE A 654 21.32 -14.29 27.62
C PHE A 654 21.80 -12.87 27.36
N MET A 655 22.97 -12.75 26.72
CA MET A 655 23.43 -11.47 26.17
C MET A 655 23.02 -11.39 24.69
N THR A 656 22.55 -10.23 24.26
CA THR A 656 22.33 -9.93 22.83
C THR A 656 22.66 -8.47 22.57
N ALA A 657 22.70 -8.05 21.32
CA ALA A 657 23.29 -6.76 20.97
C ALA A 657 22.21 -5.72 20.69
N LEU A 658 22.38 -4.51 21.21
CA LEU A 658 21.63 -3.31 20.83
C LEU A 658 22.52 -2.40 19.98
N PRO A 659 21.94 -1.62 19.06
CA PRO A 659 22.73 -0.66 18.29
C PRO A 659 23.27 0.44 19.23
N LEU A 660 24.56 0.77 19.07
CA LEU A 660 25.14 1.98 19.65
C LEU A 660 24.69 3.18 18.81
N MET A 661 23.91 4.08 19.42
CA MET A 661 23.24 5.16 18.73
C MET A 661 23.98 6.49 18.79
N ALA A 662 24.78 6.75 19.82
CA ALA A 662 25.47 8.01 19.97
C ALA A 662 26.58 7.94 21.02
N ASP A 663 27.52 8.87 20.94
CA ASP A 663 28.43 9.28 22.00
C ASP A 663 27.89 10.57 22.65
N LEU A 664 27.94 10.69 23.97
CA LEU A 664 27.32 11.77 24.74
C LEU A 664 28.33 12.43 25.71
N ALA A 665 29.11 13.38 25.20
CA ALA A 665 29.13 14.78 25.65
C ALA A 665 29.74 15.69 24.58
N ALA A 666 29.31 16.95 24.63
CA ALA A 666 29.91 18.10 23.96
C ALA A 666 30.45 17.86 22.52
N GLY A 667 29.69 17.13 21.69
CA GLY A 667 30.08 16.74 20.33
C GLY A 667 28.89 16.42 19.41
N ARG A 668 29.14 16.38 18.10
CA ARG A 668 28.24 16.60 16.94
C ARG A 668 26.89 15.84 16.89
N PRO A 669 25.88 16.36 16.14
CA PRO A 669 24.59 15.71 15.95
C PRO A 669 24.74 14.30 15.35
N TYR A 670 24.05 13.32 15.92
CA TYR A 670 23.82 12.03 15.27
C TYR A 670 22.44 12.02 14.59
N ASP A 671 22.44 11.89 13.27
CA ASP A 671 21.27 12.01 12.39
C ASP A 671 20.29 10.81 12.51
N GLY A 672 20.64 9.76 13.26
CA GLY A 672 19.84 8.53 13.38
C GLY A 672 18.53 8.67 14.15
N PHE A 673 18.40 9.66 15.04
CA PHE A 673 17.14 9.94 15.73
C PHE A 673 16.09 10.58 14.82
N VAL A 674 16.52 11.25 13.75
CA VAL A 674 15.64 11.92 12.77
C VAL A 674 15.43 11.04 11.54
N SER A 675 16.47 10.37 11.06
CA SER A 675 16.45 9.55 9.84
C SER A 675 15.95 8.11 10.03
N ARG A 676 15.87 7.60 11.27
CA ARG A 676 15.60 6.18 11.61
C ARG A 676 16.55 5.16 10.96
N THR A 677 17.67 5.61 10.39
CA THR A 677 18.74 4.74 9.91
C THR A 677 19.76 4.54 11.03
N LEU A 678 19.90 3.28 11.46
CA LEU A 678 20.91 2.83 12.43
C LEU A 678 22.15 2.43 11.61
N GLU A 679 23.30 3.06 11.82
CA GLU A 679 24.54 2.55 11.22
C GLU A 679 24.94 1.23 11.89
N ALA A 680 25.40 0.27 11.09
CA ALA A 680 25.46 -1.15 11.46
C ALA A 680 26.73 -1.55 12.23
N ASP A 681 27.63 -0.60 12.50
CA ASP A 681 29.04 -0.95 12.71
C ASP A 681 29.50 -0.84 14.18
N THR A 682 28.60 -0.65 15.14
CA THR A 682 28.91 -0.94 16.55
C THR A 682 27.66 -1.38 17.32
N TRP A 683 27.58 -2.65 17.69
CA TRP A 683 26.52 -3.19 18.53
C TRP A 683 27.05 -3.49 19.94
N VAL A 684 26.33 -3.07 20.98
CA VAL A 684 26.73 -3.27 22.38
C VAL A 684 25.93 -4.42 22.98
N ARG A 685 26.64 -5.40 23.56
CA ARG A 685 26.01 -6.54 24.21
C ARG A 685 25.37 -6.12 25.53
N VAL A 686 24.08 -6.42 25.70
CA VAL A 686 23.29 -6.15 26.90
C VAL A 686 22.52 -7.41 27.33
N PRO A 687 22.13 -7.55 28.61
CA PRO A 687 21.25 -8.63 29.04
C PRO A 687 19.91 -8.61 28.30
N LYS A 688 19.42 -9.78 27.88
CA LYS A 688 18.17 -9.98 27.12
C LYS A 688 16.95 -9.35 27.77
N ARG A 689 16.93 -9.20 29.10
CA ARG A 689 15.84 -8.54 29.83
C ARG A 689 15.68 -7.06 29.50
N TYR A 690 16.73 -6.40 28.97
CA TYR A 690 16.70 -4.99 28.55
C TYR A 690 16.51 -4.83 27.04
N ILE A 691 16.18 -5.92 26.33
CA ILE A 691 15.91 -5.88 24.89
C ILE A 691 14.44 -5.63 24.67
N SER A 692 14.17 -4.56 23.95
CA SER A 692 12.87 -4.15 23.47
C SER A 692 13.06 -3.52 22.10
N SER A 693 12.01 -3.52 21.28
CA SER A 693 11.99 -2.76 20.02
C SER A 693 12.14 -1.25 20.22
N THR A 694 12.06 -0.77 21.47
CA THR A 694 12.22 0.63 21.86
C THR A 694 13.55 0.94 22.52
N ASN A 695 14.41 -0.06 22.78
CA ASN A 695 15.64 0.15 23.55
C ASN A 695 16.85 0.31 22.64
N PHE A 696 17.77 1.19 23.03
CA PHE A 696 19.02 1.51 22.32
C PHE A 696 20.14 1.81 23.31
N VAL A 697 21.39 1.89 22.84
CA VAL A 697 22.55 2.18 23.69
C VAL A 697 23.19 3.50 23.30
N VAL A 698 23.62 4.28 24.28
CA VAL A 698 24.47 5.47 24.10
C VAL A 698 25.75 5.30 24.92
N ARG A 699 26.87 5.83 24.44
CA ARG A 699 28.13 5.88 25.20
C ARG A 699 28.28 7.26 25.82
N VAL A 700 28.66 7.35 27.09
CA VAL A 700 29.05 8.60 27.75
C VAL A 700 30.45 8.97 27.26
N ASP A 701 30.64 10.20 26.82
CA ASP A 701 31.92 10.76 26.39
C ASP A 701 32.13 12.00 27.25
N GLY A 702 33.25 12.20 27.94
CA GLY A 702 33.47 13.35 28.85
C GLY A 702 32.71 13.34 30.20
N ASP A 703 32.72 14.49 30.89
CA ASP A 703 32.16 14.64 32.26
C ASP A 703 30.63 14.67 32.24
N SER A 704 30.00 13.66 32.84
CA SER A 704 28.54 13.57 32.92
C SER A 704 27.95 14.51 33.98
N MET A 705 26.77 15.05 33.68
CA MET A 705 25.95 15.80 34.65
C MET A 705 25.31 14.91 35.73
N GLU A 706 25.43 13.58 35.60
CA GLU A 706 25.05 12.57 36.59
C GLU A 706 26.32 12.00 37.24
N ARG A 707 26.51 12.21 38.56
CA ARG A 707 27.77 11.87 39.27
C ARG A 707 28.18 10.40 39.21
N THR A 708 27.23 9.52 38.89
CA THR A 708 27.45 8.08 38.81
C THR A 708 27.73 7.55 37.41
N LEU A 709 27.77 8.42 36.38
CA LEU A 709 28.12 8.08 35.01
C LEU A 709 29.50 8.66 34.69
N PHE A 710 30.42 7.81 34.26
CA PHE A 710 31.79 8.21 33.95
C PHE A 710 32.06 8.17 32.44
N ASP A 711 33.07 8.90 32.01
CA ASP A 711 33.55 8.87 30.63
C ASP A 711 33.83 7.43 30.15
N GLY A 712 33.25 7.06 29.01
CA GLY A 712 33.33 5.74 28.39
C GLY A 712 32.26 4.72 28.81
N ASP A 713 31.33 5.07 29.72
CA ASP A 713 30.23 4.18 30.13
C ASP A 713 29.20 3.99 29.01
N TYR A 714 28.50 2.84 28.98
CA TYR A 714 27.38 2.60 28.04
C TYR A 714 26.03 2.57 28.74
N VAL A 715 25.11 3.44 28.35
CA VAL A 715 23.77 3.55 28.95
C VAL A 715 22.74 2.97 27.99
N VAL A 716 21.92 2.02 28.46
CA VAL A 716 20.75 1.54 27.72
C VAL A 716 19.58 2.47 28.01
N CYS A 717 19.00 3.00 26.94
CA CYS A 717 17.87 3.90 27.00
C CYS A 717 16.64 3.28 26.33
N GLU A 718 15.45 3.55 26.86
CA GLU A 718 14.17 3.28 26.20
C GLU A 718 13.71 4.56 25.50
N TRP A 719 13.38 4.46 24.22
CA TRP A 719 12.79 5.55 23.46
C TRP A 719 11.43 5.92 24.05
N HIS A 720 11.30 7.16 24.53
CA HIS A 720 10.05 7.62 25.11
C HIS A 720 9.87 9.13 24.97
N ARG A 721 8.66 9.57 24.58
CA ARG A 721 8.36 10.97 24.24
C ARG A 721 7.99 11.86 25.44
N THR A 722 7.62 11.27 26.57
CA THR A 722 7.23 11.98 27.79
C THR A 722 7.84 11.30 29.02
N PRO A 723 8.50 12.03 29.92
CA PRO A 723 9.07 11.44 31.12
C PRO A 723 7.93 10.91 32.01
N ARG A 724 8.14 9.76 32.65
CA ARG A 724 7.05 9.04 33.33
C ARG A 724 6.99 9.35 34.83
N GLU A 725 8.15 9.57 35.46
CA GLU A 725 8.27 9.75 36.91
C GLU A 725 9.45 10.67 37.27
N SER A 726 9.26 11.56 38.25
CA SER A 726 10.33 12.41 38.79
C SER A 726 11.48 11.56 39.37
N GLY A 727 12.72 12.00 39.15
CA GLY A 727 13.93 11.31 39.57
C GLY A 727 14.58 10.47 38.46
N GLN A 728 13.91 10.24 37.32
CA GLN A 728 14.46 9.48 36.20
C GLN A 728 15.57 10.24 35.47
N VAL A 729 16.59 9.52 35.01
CA VAL A 729 17.63 10.09 34.13
C VAL A 729 17.14 10.04 32.69
N VAL A 730 17.13 11.19 32.02
CA VAL A 730 16.60 11.35 30.66
C VAL A 730 17.62 11.99 29.73
N ILE A 731 17.57 11.61 28.44
CA ILE A 731 18.30 12.30 27.37
C ILE A 731 17.43 13.44 26.86
N MET A 732 17.91 14.66 27.03
CA MET A 732 17.25 15.88 26.60
C MET A 732 18.07 16.59 25.53
N GLY A 733 17.42 17.08 24.47
CA GLY A 733 18.02 18.01 23.50
C GLY A 733 18.28 19.39 24.11
N ALA A 734 19.47 19.95 23.90
CA ALA A 734 19.93 21.17 24.55
C ALA A 734 19.17 22.43 24.07
N PHE A 735 19.04 23.39 24.99
CA PHE A 735 18.67 24.77 24.73
C PHE A 735 19.90 25.58 24.37
N ASP A 736 19.71 26.66 23.61
CA ASP A 736 20.72 27.69 23.33
C ASP A 736 21.05 28.50 24.62
N SER A 737 21.52 27.83 25.68
CA SER A 737 22.06 28.46 26.88
C SER A 737 23.57 28.51 26.72
N GLY A 738 24.07 29.61 26.15
CA GLY A 738 25.47 29.83 25.80
C GLY A 738 26.47 29.26 26.80
N GLY A 739 27.19 28.22 26.37
CA GLY A 739 28.26 27.57 27.12
C GLY A 739 28.48 26.13 26.69
N THR A 740 29.50 25.92 25.84
CA THR A 740 30.14 24.62 25.50
C THR A 740 29.24 23.47 24.99
N GLY A 741 28.74 23.59 23.76
CA GLY A 741 29.13 22.66 22.69
C GLY A 741 28.58 21.22 22.61
N GLY A 742 27.39 20.88 23.12
CA GLY A 742 26.74 19.58 22.84
C GLY A 742 25.22 19.69 22.66
N GLU A 743 24.64 19.04 21.64
CA GLU A 743 23.20 19.10 21.34
C GLU A 743 22.31 18.24 22.25
N PHE A 744 22.89 17.29 23.03
CA PHE A 744 22.12 16.42 23.92
C PHE A 744 22.82 16.24 25.27
N ALA A 745 22.02 16.20 26.34
CA ALA A 745 22.48 16.10 27.72
C ALA A 745 21.65 15.09 28.53
N LEU A 746 22.31 14.35 29.43
CA LEU A 746 21.65 13.54 30.44
C LEU A 746 21.32 14.41 31.67
N LYS A 747 20.06 14.46 32.07
CA LYS A 747 19.62 15.21 33.26
C LYS A 747 18.64 14.40 34.11
N ARG A 748 18.53 14.75 35.40
CA ARG A 748 17.49 14.19 36.26
C ARG A 748 16.20 14.95 36.03
N PHE A 749 15.18 14.23 35.59
CA PHE A 749 13.87 14.77 35.34
C PHE A 749 13.13 15.03 36.66
N GLY A 750 12.49 16.18 36.77
CA GLY A 750 11.51 16.53 37.79
C GLY A 750 10.33 17.24 37.17
N GLU A 751 9.25 17.42 37.93
CA GLU A 751 8.11 18.19 37.47
C GLU A 751 7.52 19.06 38.57
N SER A 752 6.90 20.15 38.12
CA SER A 752 5.96 20.96 38.90
C SER A 752 4.59 20.92 38.22
N GLU A 753 3.60 21.60 38.78
CA GLU A 753 2.26 21.68 38.18
C GLU A 753 2.29 22.23 36.74
N THR A 754 3.19 23.17 36.45
CA THR A 754 3.20 23.91 35.16
C THR A 754 4.45 23.71 34.31
N HIS A 755 5.55 23.23 34.89
CA HIS A 755 6.84 23.09 34.22
C HIS A 755 7.51 21.73 34.47
N TRP A 756 8.23 21.24 33.47
CA TRP A 756 9.24 20.19 33.59
C TRP A 756 10.56 20.81 34.09
N LEU A 757 11.21 20.13 35.03
CA LEU A 757 12.46 20.56 35.66
C LEU A 757 13.56 19.56 35.31
N PHE A 758 14.78 20.04 35.07
CA PHE A 758 15.91 19.17 34.71
C PHE A 758 17.14 19.57 35.49
N HIS A 759 17.47 18.75 36.48
CA HIS A 759 18.52 19.03 37.44
C HIS A 759 19.84 18.33 37.07
N SER A 760 20.95 18.97 37.43
CA SER A 760 22.29 18.38 37.40
C SER A 760 22.72 18.04 38.83
N ASP A 761 23.09 16.78 39.07
CA ASP A 761 23.67 16.38 40.36
C ASP A 761 25.18 16.73 40.43
N ASN A 762 25.79 17.09 39.30
CA ASN A 762 27.15 17.62 39.23
C ASN A 762 27.15 19.16 39.42
N PRO A 763 27.75 19.69 40.52
CA PRO A 763 27.73 21.11 40.85
C PRO A 763 28.57 21.98 39.91
N GLU A 764 29.39 21.39 39.04
CA GLU A 764 30.14 22.10 38.01
C GLU A 764 29.26 22.47 36.79
N HIS A 765 28.04 21.91 36.71
CA HIS A 765 27.07 22.17 35.65
C HIS A 765 25.74 22.69 36.23
N GLY A 766 25.17 23.72 35.59
CA GLY A 766 23.89 24.30 36.00
C GLY A 766 22.66 23.45 35.61
N ASP A 767 21.59 23.61 36.39
CA ASP A 767 20.25 23.10 36.04
C ASP A 767 19.78 23.69 34.70
N ALA A 768 18.96 22.95 33.95
CA ALA A 768 18.33 23.52 32.76
C ALA A 768 17.24 24.52 33.17
N PRO A 769 16.94 25.54 32.34
CA PRO A 769 15.78 26.37 32.54
C PRO A 769 14.50 25.51 32.66
N PRO A 770 13.57 25.83 33.59
CA PRO A 770 12.28 25.17 33.67
C PRO A 770 11.53 25.26 32.34
N LEU A 771 10.95 24.14 31.92
CA LEU A 771 10.32 23.97 30.62
C LEU A 771 8.80 23.94 30.76
N PRO A 772 8.03 24.87 30.17
CA PRO A 772 6.58 24.79 30.23
C PRO A 772 6.07 23.47 29.65
N LYS A 773 5.10 22.83 30.33
CA LYS A 773 4.55 21.53 29.87
C LYS A 773 3.86 21.61 28.50
N THR A 774 3.58 22.82 28.00
CA THR A 774 3.00 23.09 26.67
C THR A 774 4.01 22.97 25.52
N ASP A 775 5.31 23.01 25.80
CA ASP A 775 6.36 23.18 24.77
C ASP A 775 7.12 21.87 24.43
N VAL A 776 6.53 20.71 24.79
CA VAL A 776 7.08 19.36 24.54
C VAL A 776 7.55 19.11 23.10
N PRO A 777 6.91 19.62 22.03
CA PRO A 777 7.36 19.36 20.66
C PRO A 777 8.68 20.03 20.27
N ALA A 778 9.07 21.12 20.94
CA ALA A 778 10.24 21.92 20.59
C ALA A 778 11.55 21.37 21.23
N HIS A 779 11.44 20.65 22.35
CA HIS A 779 12.59 20.15 23.11
C HIS A 779 12.36 18.67 23.49
N PRO A 780 12.51 17.75 22.53
CA PRO A 780 12.13 16.36 22.74
C PRO A 780 13.04 15.68 23.75
N ILE A 781 12.42 14.95 24.67
CA ILE A 781 13.11 13.90 25.43
C ILE A 781 13.21 12.70 24.50
N LEU A 782 14.45 12.28 24.23
CA LEU A 782 14.75 11.26 23.24
C LEU A 782 14.88 9.87 23.86
N GLY A 783 15.05 9.77 25.18
CA GLY A 783 15.07 8.49 25.86
C GLY A 783 15.13 8.61 27.38
N ILE A 784 14.69 7.54 28.04
CA ILE A 784 14.81 7.37 29.49
C ILE A 784 15.91 6.34 29.73
N ALA A 785 16.90 6.66 30.54
CA ALA A 785 17.95 5.71 30.91
C ALA A 785 17.33 4.60 31.76
N VAL A 786 17.44 3.38 31.28
CA VAL A 786 16.92 2.19 31.95
C VAL A 786 18.06 1.46 32.67
N TYR A 787 19.30 1.64 32.21
CA TYR A 787 20.43 0.84 32.69
C TYR A 787 21.80 1.45 32.32
N ASN A 788 22.86 1.27 33.14
CA ASN A 788 24.25 1.68 32.84
C ASN A 788 25.22 0.48 32.89
N LEU A 789 26.19 0.44 31.98
CA LEU A 789 27.30 -0.50 31.85
C LEU A 789 28.63 0.24 32.04
N THR A 790 29.27 0.02 33.18
CA THR A 790 30.58 0.62 33.47
C THR A 790 31.73 -0.16 32.81
N GLN A 791 32.55 0.53 32.00
CA GLN A 791 33.77 0.11 31.27
C GLN A 791 34.03 -1.40 31.05
N GLY A 792 34.02 -1.85 29.78
CA GLY A 792 34.32 -3.26 29.45
C GLY A 792 34.25 -3.69 27.98
N CYS A 793 35.00 -3.01 27.10
CA CYS A 793 35.44 -3.42 25.75
C CYS A 793 34.40 -3.51 24.60
N PRO A 794 34.50 -2.66 23.56
CA PRO A 794 33.76 -2.85 22.31
C PRO A 794 34.36 -4.04 21.54
N ILE A 795 33.53 -4.99 21.13
CA ILE A 795 33.96 -6.03 20.19
C ILE A 795 33.75 -5.45 18.79
N ARG A 796 34.86 -5.21 18.09
CA ARG A 796 34.94 -4.79 16.69
C ARG A 796 34.10 -5.65 15.76
#